data_AF-A0A9J5WVE8-F1
#
_entry.id   AF-A0A9J5WVE8-F1
#
_cell.length_a   1.000
_cell.length_b   1.000
_cell.length_c   1.000
_cell.angle_alpha   90.00
_cell.angle_beta   90.00
_cell.angle_gamma   90.00
#
_symmetry.space_group_name_H-M   'P 1'
#
loop_
_entity.id
_entity.type
_entity.pdbx_description
1 polymer ?
#
loop_
_entity_poly.entity_id
_entity_poly.type
_entity_poly.pdbx_seq_one_letter_code
_entity_poly.pdbx_strand_id
1 'polypeptide(L)'
;MSQYIPMLDYYCNSLPLISTAYASSECFFGINLNPLCKPSEVSYTLIPIVAYFEFLPIHRSNEVIDSISIPTPFNEKDEQQLVDLVDVKIGQEYELVVTAYSGNFQLPNEMLFFPCLLMFRFSWMYPFRTNNAPQFNFVCRENVILSIDSDKTNEIELQNAVKNVANNLMPFDTRVIDYTSYADTATIPEVTTNVNEVQKRVLHEILTRNANVEYLQRLNLNGHTDRETFKKFVPVITYEDIQPDINRIANGDTSPILCSQPISEFISSTGTSGGENKLIPTTEEELRRKSQFGGLVMSAVSQFFPDLEKGKGMYFMFIKAEAKTPGGLLTRTSLTSLYKSSHFRSSLSRVSPYTSPNEAILCLDSYQSMYSQMLCGLCNNKEVVCVSSLFASAFIRAMRFLEDHWSLLCNDIRTGTINNKITDPKVIEAVMKILKLDSELADFIEAECSKDSWQGIIPRLWPNTKYVDVVLTGAMSQYIPMLDYYCNSLPLISTTYASSECFFGINLNPLCKPSEVSYTLIPTMGYFEFLPIHRSNEFIDSISIPTPLNEKDEQQLVDLVDVKIGQEYELVVTTYSGLYRYRVGDVLRVAGYKNNVPQFNFIRRENVILSIDFDKTNEFDLQNAVNTAANNLIPFNAHVVDYTSYADITTIPGHYVLFWQLSANTSAPIPPSVLEDCCLTIEESLDSVYRQGRTSDKSIGPLEIRIVETSTLDKLMDYCCTRLLGASINQYKTPRCVKFAPLVELLNLRVVSSYFSPCLVPALDYFKFLPIHRSNKFIDSISIPTPLNEKDEQQLVDLVDVNNKFIDSISIAK
;
A
#
# COMPACT_ATOMS: atom_id res chain seq x y z
N MET A 1 -38.64 19.30 -19.08
CA MET A 1 -38.60 17.83 -19.18
C MET A 1 -39.96 17.20 -19.48
N SER A 2 -41.05 17.60 -18.80
CA SER A 2 -42.40 17.02 -18.98
C SER A 2 -42.95 17.03 -20.42
N GLN A 3 -42.60 18.05 -21.22
CA GLN A 3 -43.00 18.13 -22.63
C GLN A 3 -42.47 16.98 -23.52
N TYR A 4 -41.42 16.27 -23.08
CA TYR A 4 -40.83 15.15 -23.82
C TYR A 4 -41.46 13.80 -23.46
N ILE A 5 -42.33 13.73 -22.45
CA ILE A 5 -42.99 12.48 -22.01
C ILE A 5 -43.74 11.79 -23.17
N PRO A 6 -44.56 12.48 -23.98
CA PRO A 6 -45.26 11.83 -25.09
C PRO A 6 -44.31 11.25 -26.16
N MET A 7 -43.17 11.89 -26.35
CA MET A 7 -42.13 11.42 -27.27
C MET A 7 -41.40 10.20 -26.70
N LEU A 8 -41.06 10.22 -25.42
CA LEU A 8 -40.42 9.10 -24.73
C LEU A 8 -41.35 7.88 -24.66
N ASP A 9 -42.64 8.07 -24.40
CA ASP A 9 -43.64 6.99 -24.42
C ASP A 9 -43.73 6.33 -25.81
N TYR A 10 -43.63 7.13 -26.87
CA TYR A 10 -43.61 6.63 -28.25
C TYR A 10 -42.38 5.76 -28.54
N TYR A 11 -41.18 6.17 -28.09
CA TYR A 11 -39.94 5.42 -28.32
C TYR A 11 -39.77 4.20 -27.39
N CYS A 12 -40.28 4.28 -26.17
CA CYS A 12 -40.17 3.21 -25.17
C CYS A 12 -41.14 2.04 -25.40
N ASN A 13 -42.06 2.17 -26.36
CA ASN A 13 -42.86 1.08 -26.93
C ASN A 13 -43.48 0.12 -25.87
N SER A 14 -44.16 0.72 -24.88
CA SER A 14 -44.83 0.05 -23.73
C SER A 14 -43.93 -0.33 -22.54
N LEU A 15 -42.64 0.03 -22.55
CA LEU A 15 -41.82 -0.03 -21.32
C LEU A 15 -42.21 1.11 -20.37
N PRO A 16 -42.32 0.85 -19.06
CA PRO A 16 -42.69 1.87 -18.09
C PRO A 16 -41.61 2.95 -17.99
N LEU A 17 -42.00 4.21 -18.19
CA LEU A 17 -41.16 5.36 -17.88
C LEU A 17 -41.07 5.55 -16.37
N ILE A 18 -39.84 5.53 -15.85
CA ILE A 18 -39.56 5.62 -14.42
C ILE A 18 -38.84 6.94 -14.14
N SER A 19 -39.35 7.73 -13.19
CA SER A 19 -38.63 8.87 -12.62
C SER A 19 -38.13 8.53 -11.23
N THR A 20 -36.82 8.66 -10.98
CA THR A 20 -36.17 8.19 -9.75
C THR A 20 -35.78 9.31 -8.79
N ALA A 21 -35.33 10.46 -9.29
CA ALA A 21 -34.74 11.50 -8.47
C ALA A 21 -35.04 12.89 -9.01
N TYR A 22 -35.06 13.86 -8.10
CA TYR A 22 -35.14 15.28 -8.39
C TYR A 22 -33.78 15.93 -8.07
N ALA A 23 -33.22 16.65 -9.04
CA ALA A 23 -31.91 17.27 -8.96
C ALA A 23 -31.83 18.56 -9.80
N SER A 24 -30.95 19.49 -9.40
CA SER A 24 -30.44 20.56 -10.26
C SER A 24 -29.02 20.26 -10.73
N SER A 25 -28.43 21.18 -11.50
CA SER A 25 -26.99 21.16 -11.82
C SER A 25 -26.08 21.15 -10.59
N GLU A 26 -26.54 21.68 -9.45
CA GLU A 26 -25.70 21.80 -8.25
C GLU A 26 -25.90 20.67 -7.24
N CYS A 27 -27.09 20.03 -7.15
CA CYS A 27 -27.31 18.99 -6.14
C CYS A 27 -28.54 18.09 -6.43
N PHE A 28 -28.56 16.91 -5.79
CA PHE A 28 -29.73 16.03 -5.71
C PHE A 28 -30.57 16.38 -4.49
N PHE A 29 -31.84 16.72 -4.69
CA PHE A 29 -32.69 17.26 -3.62
C PHE A 29 -33.74 16.27 -3.10
N GLY A 30 -34.19 15.31 -3.92
CA GLY A 30 -35.24 14.38 -3.51
C GLY A 30 -35.31 13.09 -4.33
N ILE A 31 -36.01 12.09 -3.78
CA ILE A 31 -36.19 10.75 -4.40
C ILE A 31 -37.67 10.47 -4.59
N ASN A 32 -38.03 9.86 -5.73
CA ASN A 32 -39.37 9.32 -5.93
C ASN A 32 -39.46 7.94 -5.27
N LEU A 33 -40.32 7.82 -4.27
CA LEU A 33 -40.54 6.56 -3.54
C LEU A 33 -41.49 5.59 -4.27
N ASN A 34 -42.19 6.07 -5.31
CA ASN A 34 -43.05 5.27 -6.18
C ASN A 34 -42.61 5.41 -7.65
N PRO A 35 -41.48 4.82 -8.06
CA PRO A 35 -40.89 4.99 -9.38
C PRO A 35 -41.76 4.49 -10.54
N LEU A 36 -42.78 3.66 -10.26
CA LEU A 36 -43.70 3.08 -11.25
C LEU A 36 -45.00 3.89 -11.43
N CYS A 37 -45.16 5.03 -10.72
CA CYS A 37 -46.32 5.90 -10.94
C CYS A 37 -46.28 6.52 -12.34
N LYS A 38 -47.45 6.97 -12.82
CA LYS A 38 -47.49 7.66 -14.12
C LYS A 38 -46.64 8.93 -14.04
N PRO A 39 -46.00 9.35 -15.13
CA PRO A 39 -45.23 10.61 -15.16
C PRO A 39 -46.01 11.85 -14.67
N SER A 40 -47.34 11.84 -14.79
CA SER A 40 -48.24 12.89 -14.28
C SER A 40 -48.51 12.85 -12.76
N GLU A 41 -48.13 11.76 -12.10
CA GLU A 41 -48.38 11.43 -10.69
C GLU A 41 -47.06 11.30 -9.91
N VAL A 42 -45.95 11.78 -10.48
CA VAL A 42 -44.62 11.71 -9.85
C VAL A 42 -44.53 12.72 -8.71
N SER A 43 -44.32 12.20 -7.51
CA SER A 43 -43.99 12.95 -6.31
C SER A 43 -42.55 12.65 -5.88
N TYR A 44 -41.91 13.60 -5.21
CA TYR A 44 -40.59 13.38 -4.62
C TYR A 44 -40.61 13.69 -3.13
N THR A 45 -39.83 12.92 -2.38
CA THR A 45 -39.52 13.16 -0.98
C THR A 45 -38.18 13.86 -0.89
N LEU A 46 -38.15 15.06 -0.31
CA LEU A 46 -36.93 15.84 -0.13
C LEU A 46 -36.04 15.22 0.96
N ILE A 47 -34.72 15.32 0.79
CA ILE A 47 -33.73 14.71 1.69
C ILE A 47 -33.05 15.82 2.50
N PRO A 48 -33.50 16.15 3.72
CA PRO A 48 -32.98 17.28 4.51
C PRO A 48 -31.51 17.15 4.95
N ILE A 49 -30.85 16.04 4.66
CA ILE A 49 -29.41 15.83 4.92
C ILE A 49 -28.54 16.51 3.86
N VAL A 50 -29.04 16.71 2.63
CA VAL A 50 -28.23 17.18 1.49
C VAL A 50 -28.27 18.70 1.30
N ALA A 51 -29.33 19.35 1.78
CA ALA A 51 -29.51 20.79 1.73
C ALA A 51 -30.51 21.23 2.80
N TYR A 52 -30.43 22.50 3.18
CA TYR A 52 -31.49 23.15 3.95
C TYR A 52 -32.57 23.67 2.99
N PHE A 53 -33.83 23.38 3.28
CA PHE A 53 -34.97 23.70 2.41
C PHE A 53 -35.91 24.66 3.11
N GLU A 54 -36.16 25.80 2.47
CA GLU A 54 -37.11 26.82 2.87
C GLU A 54 -38.16 26.99 1.77
N PHE A 55 -39.36 27.39 2.14
CA PHE A 55 -40.50 27.43 1.24
C PHE A 55 -41.15 28.80 1.29
N LEU A 56 -41.25 29.48 0.15
CA LEU A 56 -41.95 30.75 0.02
C LEU A 56 -43.39 30.49 -0.46
N PRO A 57 -44.43 30.82 0.32
CA PRO A 57 -45.80 30.53 -0.06
C PRO A 57 -46.28 31.41 -1.22
N ILE A 58 -46.83 30.79 -2.27
CA ILE A 58 -47.36 31.51 -3.44
C ILE A 58 -48.84 31.81 -3.23
N HIS A 59 -49.18 33.10 -3.12
CA HIS A 59 -50.56 33.55 -3.03
C HIS A 59 -51.10 33.87 -4.44
N ARG A 60 -51.99 33.03 -4.96
CA ARG A 60 -52.63 33.27 -6.28
C ARG A 60 -53.52 34.53 -6.23
N SER A 61 -53.11 35.59 -6.91
CA SER A 61 -54.04 36.61 -7.42
C SER A 61 -54.63 36.11 -8.74
N ASN A 62 -55.96 36.20 -8.89
CA ASN A 62 -56.71 35.75 -10.09
C ASN A 62 -56.49 36.63 -11.34
N GLU A 63 -55.27 37.07 -11.63
CA GLU A 63 -54.95 37.78 -12.86
C GLU A 63 -54.18 36.87 -13.82
N VAL A 64 -54.69 36.76 -15.04
CA VAL A 64 -54.07 36.05 -16.15
C VAL A 64 -52.81 36.82 -16.54
N ILE A 65 -51.64 36.28 -16.22
CA ILE A 65 -50.36 36.83 -16.66
C ILE A 65 -50.06 36.26 -18.06
N ASP A 66 -50.56 36.95 -19.09
CA ASP A 66 -50.06 36.85 -20.46
C ASP A 66 -48.89 37.85 -20.62
N SER A 67 -47.69 37.49 -20.17
CA SER A 67 -46.43 38.01 -20.71
C SER A 67 -45.21 37.42 -19.97
N ILE A 68 -44.20 37.09 -20.77
CA ILE A 68 -42.86 36.67 -20.33
C ILE A 68 -42.18 37.88 -19.68
N SER A 69 -41.90 37.83 -18.38
CA SER A 69 -41.05 38.80 -17.68
C SER A 69 -40.05 38.09 -16.78
N ILE A 70 -38.79 38.47 -16.90
CA ILE A 70 -37.63 38.00 -16.11
C ILE A 70 -37.88 38.25 -14.61
N PRO A 71 -37.55 37.32 -13.69
CA PRO A 71 -37.77 37.53 -12.26
C PRO A 71 -36.93 38.70 -11.74
N THR A 72 -37.55 39.58 -10.95
CA THR A 72 -36.86 40.60 -10.15
C THR A 72 -36.09 39.96 -8.98
N PRO A 73 -34.99 40.57 -8.50
CA PRO A 73 -34.18 40.01 -7.41
C PRO A 73 -34.96 39.86 -6.10
N PHE A 74 -34.66 38.79 -5.36
CA PHE A 74 -35.19 38.43 -4.04
C PHE A 74 -35.13 39.62 -3.08
N ASN A 75 -36.25 40.05 -2.48
CA ASN A 75 -36.34 41.26 -1.67
C ASN A 75 -36.40 40.93 -0.17
N GLU A 76 -35.95 41.84 0.72
CA GLU A 76 -35.96 41.65 2.20
C GLU A 76 -37.36 41.33 2.80
N LYS A 77 -38.45 41.60 2.07
CA LYS A 77 -39.81 41.24 2.49
C LYS A 77 -40.17 39.77 2.27
N ASP A 78 -39.49 39.11 1.34
CA ASP A 78 -39.72 37.70 0.99
C ASP A 78 -39.00 36.77 1.97
N GLU A 79 -37.84 37.17 2.50
CA GLU A 79 -37.14 36.46 3.58
C GLU A 79 -37.98 36.33 4.87
N GLN A 80 -38.84 37.32 5.16
CA GLN A 80 -39.72 37.28 6.33
C GLN A 80 -40.94 36.35 6.18
N GLN A 81 -41.15 35.78 4.98
CA GLN A 81 -42.28 34.91 4.66
C GLN A 81 -41.89 33.45 4.38
N LEU A 82 -40.59 33.13 4.46
CA LEU A 82 -40.10 31.77 4.34
C LEU A 82 -40.61 30.91 5.50
N VAL A 83 -41.02 29.69 5.17
CA VAL A 83 -41.40 28.68 6.15
C VAL A 83 -40.52 27.44 6.00
N ASP A 84 -40.21 26.80 7.13
CA ASP A 84 -39.44 25.56 7.16
C ASP A 84 -40.28 24.37 6.67
N LEU A 85 -39.60 23.28 6.29
CA LEU A 85 -40.20 22.03 5.82
C LEU A 85 -41.33 21.49 6.73
N VAL A 86 -41.24 21.74 8.03
CA VAL A 86 -42.20 21.26 9.05
C VAL A 86 -43.49 22.08 9.10
N ASP A 87 -43.47 23.31 8.55
CA ASP A 87 -44.57 24.28 8.63
C ASP A 87 -45.33 24.43 7.29
N VAL A 88 -44.99 23.60 6.31
CA VAL A 88 -45.61 23.60 4.98
C VAL A 88 -47.01 22.98 5.04
N LYS A 89 -47.98 23.60 4.35
CA LYS A 89 -49.40 23.22 4.37
C LYS A 89 -49.77 22.40 3.14
N ILE A 90 -50.55 21.34 3.36
CA ILE A 90 -51.08 20.47 2.30
C ILE A 90 -51.98 21.29 1.36
N GLY A 91 -51.79 21.12 0.05
CA GLY A 91 -52.57 21.81 -0.99
C GLY A 91 -52.20 23.28 -1.25
N GLN A 92 -51.21 23.84 -0.55
CA GLN A 92 -50.67 25.16 -0.83
C GLN A 92 -49.47 25.06 -1.78
N GLU A 93 -49.34 26.04 -2.68
CA GLU A 93 -48.22 26.14 -3.62
C GLU A 93 -47.07 26.94 -3.00
N TYR A 94 -45.85 26.44 -3.18
CA TYR A 94 -44.63 27.07 -2.67
C TYR A 94 -43.56 27.18 -3.74
N GLU A 95 -42.79 28.25 -3.67
CA GLU A 95 -41.50 28.36 -4.35
C GLU A 95 -40.40 27.81 -3.42
N LEU A 96 -39.57 26.92 -3.95
CA LEU A 96 -38.54 26.25 -3.16
C LEU A 96 -37.26 27.09 -3.13
N VAL A 97 -36.84 27.47 -1.92
CA VAL A 97 -35.55 28.11 -1.66
C VAL A 97 -34.61 27.08 -1.05
N VAL A 98 -33.46 26.89 -1.68
CA VAL A 98 -32.50 25.85 -1.27
C VAL A 98 -31.19 26.48 -0.87
N THR A 99 -30.80 26.27 0.38
CA THR A 99 -29.45 26.54 0.84
C THR A 99 -28.68 25.22 0.80
N ALA A 100 -27.98 24.99 -0.30
CA ALA A 100 -27.11 23.83 -0.44
C ALA A 100 -25.89 23.98 0.48
N TYR A 101 -25.53 22.91 1.20
CA TYR A 101 -24.28 22.84 1.94
C TYR A 101 -23.10 22.71 0.98
N SER A 102 -22.77 23.78 0.23
CA SER A 102 -21.67 23.76 -0.74
C SER A 102 -20.35 24.19 -0.08
N GLY A 103 -19.40 23.26 -0.03
CA GLY A 103 -17.99 23.62 -0.15
C GLY A 103 -17.71 23.86 -1.64
N ASN A 104 -17.19 25.04 -1.98
CA ASN A 104 -16.93 25.54 -3.33
C ASN A 104 -16.58 24.47 -4.40
N PHE A 105 -17.51 24.21 -5.32
CA PHE A 105 -17.24 23.61 -6.62
C PHE A 105 -17.78 24.54 -7.71
N GLN A 106 -16.88 25.25 -8.40
CA GLN A 106 -17.18 25.87 -9.69
C GLN A 106 -16.82 24.89 -10.80
N LEU A 107 -17.81 24.42 -11.56
CA LEU A 107 -17.60 23.70 -12.80
C LEU A 107 -17.38 24.71 -13.95
N PRO A 108 -16.33 24.58 -14.77
CA PRO A 108 -16.19 25.37 -15.98
C PRO A 108 -17.25 24.93 -17.01
N ASN A 109 -17.77 25.92 -17.73
CA ASN A 109 -18.74 25.75 -18.80
C ASN A 109 -18.27 24.77 -19.89
N GLU A 110 -19.27 24.08 -20.47
CA GLU A 110 -19.23 23.21 -21.65
C GLU A 110 -18.99 21.71 -21.40
N MET A 111 -20.07 20.97 -21.08
CA MET A 111 -20.35 19.68 -21.73
C MET A 111 -21.82 19.25 -21.57
N LEU A 112 -22.42 18.85 -22.69
CA LEU A 112 -23.78 18.35 -22.80
C LEU A 112 -23.99 17.04 -22.00
N PHE A 113 -25.05 17.04 -21.20
CA PHE A 113 -25.85 15.95 -20.63
C PHE A 113 -25.44 14.49 -20.91
N PHE A 114 -25.04 13.78 -19.84
CA PHE A 114 -25.34 12.36 -19.60
C PHE A 114 -25.58 12.16 -18.09
N PRO A 115 -26.79 11.79 -17.63
CA PRO A 115 -27.06 11.58 -16.22
C PRO A 115 -26.71 10.13 -15.83
N CYS A 116 -25.67 9.95 -15.01
CA CYS A 116 -25.42 8.69 -14.29
C CYS A 116 -25.53 8.93 -12.78
N LEU A 117 -26.33 8.05 -12.15
CA LEU A 117 -26.61 7.92 -10.72
C LEU A 117 -25.34 8.01 -9.86
N LEU A 118 -25.36 8.88 -8.85
CA LEU A 118 -24.50 8.80 -7.67
C LEU A 118 -25.41 8.62 -6.46
N MET A 119 -25.74 7.36 -6.16
CA MET A 119 -26.26 6.95 -4.86
C MET A 119 -25.17 6.14 -4.18
N PHE A 120 -24.69 6.53 -2.99
CA PHE A 120 -24.43 5.63 -1.85
C PHE A 120 -23.85 6.40 -0.64
N ARG A 121 -24.63 6.49 0.45
CA ARG A 121 -24.22 6.14 1.82
C ARG A 121 -25.40 6.28 2.77
N PHE A 122 -26.04 5.17 3.13
CA PHE A 122 -26.72 5.04 4.41
C PHE A 122 -25.79 4.27 5.36
N SER A 123 -24.90 4.98 6.03
CA SER A 123 -24.38 4.54 7.31
C SER A 123 -25.49 4.77 8.33
N TRP A 124 -25.81 3.75 9.12
CA TRP A 124 -26.78 3.78 10.20
C TRP A 124 -26.59 5.02 11.08
N MET A 125 -27.40 6.05 10.87
CA MET A 125 -27.48 7.24 11.71
C MET A 125 -28.93 7.43 12.11
N TYR A 126 -29.22 7.02 13.35
CA TYR A 126 -30.42 7.26 14.15
C TYR A 126 -31.77 6.79 13.58
N PRO A 127 -32.65 6.19 14.40
CA PRO A 127 -34.02 5.93 14.00
C PRO A 127 -34.74 7.28 13.90
N PHE A 128 -34.82 7.84 12.68
CA PHE A 128 -35.76 8.92 12.43
C PHE A 128 -37.18 8.34 12.51
N ARG A 129 -37.87 8.64 13.62
CA ARG A 129 -39.33 8.57 13.65
C ARG A 129 -39.87 9.73 12.80
N THR A 130 -40.01 9.51 11.50
CA THR A 130 -40.83 10.40 10.67
C THR A 130 -42.01 9.59 10.14
N ASN A 131 -43.00 9.36 10.99
CA ASN A 131 -44.27 8.73 10.60
C ASN A 131 -45.08 9.59 9.60
N ASN A 132 -44.55 10.70 9.06
CA ASN A 132 -45.23 11.62 8.14
C ASN A 132 -44.20 12.47 7.35
N ALA A 133 -43.46 11.90 6.40
CA ALA A 133 -42.66 12.72 5.47
C ALA A 133 -43.57 13.23 4.33
N PRO A 134 -43.72 14.55 4.11
CA PRO A 134 -44.56 15.08 3.04
C PRO A 134 -43.98 14.74 1.65
N GLN A 135 -44.88 14.40 0.72
CA GLN A 135 -44.52 14.18 -0.69
C GLN A 135 -44.89 15.43 -1.51
N PHE A 136 -43.98 15.83 -2.41
CA PHE A 136 -44.11 17.04 -3.20
C PHE A 136 -44.29 16.71 -4.68
N ASN A 137 -45.34 17.26 -5.28
CA ASN A 137 -45.56 17.26 -6.73
C ASN A 137 -45.01 18.55 -7.33
N PHE A 138 -44.37 18.43 -8.50
CA PHE A 138 -43.73 19.55 -9.19
C PHE A 138 -44.57 19.97 -10.38
N VAL A 139 -45.04 21.22 -10.38
CA VAL A 139 -45.78 21.79 -11.51
C VAL A 139 -44.84 22.70 -12.29
N CYS A 140 -44.52 22.30 -13.53
CA CYS A 140 -43.57 23.02 -14.37
C CYS A 140 -44.21 24.27 -15.01
N ARG A 141 -43.96 25.47 -14.45
CA ARG A 141 -44.15 26.76 -15.13
C ARG A 141 -43.10 27.76 -14.64
N GLU A 142 -42.06 28.01 -15.43
CA GLU A 142 -40.95 28.99 -15.33
C GLU A 142 -40.27 29.29 -13.96
N ASN A 143 -40.91 29.03 -12.81
CA ASN A 143 -40.40 28.93 -11.44
C ASN A 143 -40.78 27.54 -10.86
N VAL A 144 -40.01 27.03 -9.91
CA VAL A 144 -40.26 25.70 -9.30
C VAL A 144 -41.43 25.81 -8.31
N ILE A 145 -42.63 25.39 -8.73
CA ILE A 145 -43.83 25.41 -7.89
C ILE A 145 -44.07 24.01 -7.32
N LEU A 146 -44.13 23.91 -6.00
CA LEU A 146 -44.39 22.69 -5.23
C LEU A 146 -45.83 22.63 -4.73
N SER A 147 -46.51 21.51 -4.91
CA SER A 147 -47.80 21.22 -4.25
C SER A 147 -47.69 19.92 -3.43
N ILE A 148 -48.14 19.95 -2.17
CA ILE A 148 -48.12 18.76 -1.29
C ILE A 148 -49.41 17.96 -1.45
N ASP A 149 -49.27 16.65 -1.66
CA ASP A 149 -50.37 15.69 -1.67
C ASP A 149 -50.30 14.71 -0.49
N SER A 150 -51.44 14.21 -0.03
CA SER A 150 -51.55 13.39 1.17
C SER A 150 -51.72 11.91 0.84
N ASP A 151 -50.61 11.17 0.78
CA ASP A 151 -50.67 9.70 0.92
C ASP A 151 -49.70 9.23 2.01
N LYS A 152 -50.27 8.58 3.02
CA LYS A 152 -49.56 8.08 4.20
C LYS A 152 -48.73 6.86 3.81
N THR A 153 -47.44 7.06 3.52
CA THR A 153 -46.52 5.95 3.27
C THR A 153 -46.16 5.26 4.60
N ASN A 154 -46.45 3.97 4.73
CA ASN A 154 -46.16 3.22 5.97
C ASN A 154 -44.69 2.73 5.96
N GLU A 155 -44.07 2.54 7.14
CA GLU A 155 -42.65 2.21 7.29
C GLU A 155 -42.22 0.95 6.52
N ILE A 156 -43.15 0.00 6.37
CA ILE A 156 -42.96 -1.25 5.63
C ILE A 156 -42.93 -1.01 4.12
N GLU A 157 -43.72 -0.07 3.60
CA GLU A 157 -43.69 0.30 2.17
C GLU A 157 -42.41 1.05 1.82
N LEU A 158 -41.91 1.91 2.71
CA LEU A 158 -40.64 2.60 2.53
C LEU A 158 -39.47 1.60 2.46
N GLN A 159 -39.44 0.62 3.37
CA GLN A 159 -38.42 -0.43 3.37
C GLN A 159 -38.55 -1.35 2.14
N ASN A 160 -39.77 -1.69 1.72
CA ASN A 160 -40.00 -2.52 0.54
C ASN A 160 -39.69 -1.78 -0.77
N ALA A 161 -39.95 -0.47 -0.86
CA ALA A 161 -39.60 0.35 -2.02
C ALA A 161 -38.09 0.49 -2.17
N VAL A 162 -37.36 0.78 -1.08
CA VAL A 162 -35.89 0.82 -1.07
C VAL A 162 -35.31 -0.54 -1.48
N LYS A 163 -35.90 -1.64 -1.00
CA LYS A 163 -35.47 -3.00 -1.33
C LYS A 163 -35.82 -3.40 -2.77
N ASN A 164 -36.97 -2.97 -3.30
CA ASN A 164 -37.38 -3.22 -4.69
C ASN A 164 -36.58 -2.39 -5.70
N VAL A 165 -36.23 -1.14 -5.39
CA VAL A 165 -35.31 -0.32 -6.20
C VAL A 165 -33.92 -0.95 -6.24
N ALA A 166 -33.42 -1.44 -5.10
CA ALA A 166 -32.15 -2.15 -5.03
C ALA A 166 -32.15 -3.49 -5.79
N ASN A 167 -33.29 -4.20 -5.83
CA ASN A 167 -33.41 -5.52 -6.48
C ASN A 167 -33.78 -5.48 -7.97
N ASN A 168 -34.51 -4.46 -8.44
CA ASN A 168 -34.95 -4.34 -9.83
C ASN A 168 -33.95 -3.59 -10.74
N LEU A 169 -32.86 -3.06 -10.18
CA LEU A 169 -31.74 -2.53 -10.95
C LEU A 169 -30.81 -3.67 -11.42
N MET A 170 -31.25 -4.48 -12.40
CA MET A 170 -30.41 -5.26 -13.33
C MET A 170 -31.27 -5.79 -14.50
N PRO A 171 -30.70 -6.11 -15.69
CA PRO A 171 -29.58 -5.52 -16.41
C PRO A 171 -30.02 -5.20 -17.86
N PHE A 172 -30.07 -3.92 -18.27
CA PHE A 172 -30.18 -3.57 -19.68
C PHE A 172 -28.87 -2.96 -20.17
N ASP A 173 -28.48 -3.46 -21.34
CA ASP A 173 -27.18 -3.41 -22.01
C ASP A 173 -26.82 -1.99 -22.49
N THR A 174 -26.37 -1.14 -21.57
CA THR A 174 -25.60 0.07 -21.89
C THR A 174 -24.31 0.07 -21.09
N ARG A 175 -23.27 -0.42 -21.76
CA ARG A 175 -21.86 -0.34 -21.36
C ARG A 175 -21.42 1.12 -21.34
N VAL A 176 -21.66 1.80 -20.22
CA VAL A 176 -20.89 2.97 -19.81
C VAL A 176 -20.21 2.57 -18.52
N ILE A 177 -18.89 2.46 -18.62
CA ILE A 177 -18.02 1.92 -17.59
C ILE A 177 -17.98 2.93 -16.43
N ASP A 178 -18.55 2.58 -15.29
CA ASP A 178 -18.49 3.37 -14.08
C ASP A 178 -17.09 3.20 -13.42
N TYR A 179 -16.08 3.85 -14.00
CA TYR A 179 -14.81 4.13 -13.32
C TYR A 179 -14.97 5.24 -12.26
N THR A 180 -16.18 5.79 -12.09
CA THR A 180 -16.48 6.97 -11.27
C THR A 180 -16.79 6.66 -9.81
N SER A 181 -16.82 5.40 -9.36
CA SER A 181 -16.89 5.12 -7.89
C SER A 181 -15.57 5.36 -7.12
N TYR A 182 -14.50 5.83 -7.79
CA TYR A 182 -13.30 6.42 -7.18
C TYR A 182 -13.36 7.96 -7.10
N ALA A 183 -14.53 8.56 -7.34
CA ALA A 183 -14.78 9.99 -7.21
C ALA A 183 -14.80 10.44 -5.74
N ASP A 184 -13.61 10.48 -5.14
CA ASP A 184 -13.23 11.56 -4.24
C ASP A 184 -11.78 11.90 -4.60
N THR A 185 -11.61 13.07 -5.24
CA THR A 185 -10.36 13.75 -5.61
C THR A 185 -9.75 13.43 -7.00
N ALA A 186 -10.12 14.28 -7.96
CA ALA A 186 -9.42 14.65 -9.21
C ALA A 186 -8.98 13.54 -10.18
N THR A 187 -9.42 13.67 -11.44
CA THR A 187 -9.04 12.75 -12.54
C THR A 187 -7.52 12.82 -12.79
N ILE A 188 -6.89 11.72 -13.26
CA ILE A 188 -5.44 11.69 -13.59
C ILE A 188 -5.00 12.90 -14.45
N PRO A 189 -5.77 13.35 -15.47
CA PRO A 189 -5.45 14.57 -16.22
C PRO A 189 -5.44 15.86 -15.39
N GLU A 190 -6.36 16.00 -14.42
CA GLU A 190 -6.48 17.19 -13.58
C GLU A 190 -5.31 17.29 -12.59
N VAL A 191 -4.99 16.20 -11.88
CA VAL A 191 -3.85 16.17 -10.93
C VAL A 191 -2.50 16.29 -11.64
N THR A 192 -2.43 15.94 -12.93
CA THR A 192 -1.17 16.03 -13.69
C THR A 192 -0.94 17.38 -14.37
N THR A 193 -1.96 18.24 -14.44
CA THR A 193 -1.85 19.55 -15.10
C THR A 193 -1.53 20.68 -14.11
N ASN A 194 -2.18 20.71 -12.95
CA ASN A 194 -2.05 21.80 -11.97
C ASN A 194 -1.13 21.46 -10.78
N VAL A 195 -0.01 20.80 -11.05
CA VAL A 195 0.85 20.11 -10.07
C VAL A 195 1.31 21.01 -8.92
N ASN A 196 1.81 22.21 -9.24
CA ASN A 196 2.31 23.15 -8.23
C ASN A 196 1.19 23.59 -7.26
N GLU A 197 0.00 23.88 -7.79
CA GLU A 197 -1.15 24.28 -6.96
C GLU A 197 -1.69 23.09 -6.16
N VAL A 198 -1.67 21.88 -6.72
CA VAL A 198 -2.01 20.66 -5.98
C VAL A 198 -1.04 20.43 -4.81
N GLN A 199 0.27 20.53 -5.04
CA GLN A 199 1.29 20.35 -4.00
C GLN A 199 1.21 21.42 -2.91
N LYS A 200 0.98 22.70 -3.27
CA LYS A 200 0.73 23.77 -2.29
C LYS A 200 -0.50 23.48 -1.45
N ARG A 201 -1.61 23.05 -2.07
CA ARG A 201 -2.85 22.70 -1.37
C ARG A 201 -2.66 21.51 -0.43
N VAL A 202 -1.96 20.46 -0.88
CA VAL A 202 -1.65 19.29 -0.04
C VAL A 202 -0.81 19.69 1.16
N LEU A 203 0.25 20.49 0.96
CA LEU A 203 1.07 20.98 2.08
C LEU A 203 0.24 21.85 3.03
N HIS A 204 -0.54 22.79 2.51
CA HIS A 204 -1.42 23.64 3.30
C HIS A 204 -2.41 22.80 4.13
N GLU A 205 -3.00 21.76 3.55
CA GLU A 205 -3.92 20.85 4.23
C GLU A 205 -3.22 20.07 5.36
N ILE A 206 -2.05 19.49 5.08
CA ILE A 206 -1.25 18.76 6.09
C ILE A 206 -0.91 19.69 7.26
N LEU A 207 -0.38 20.89 6.97
CA LEU A 207 0.03 21.85 8.01
C LEU A 207 -1.17 22.41 8.78
N THR A 208 -2.30 22.66 8.12
CA THR A 208 -3.52 23.14 8.80
C THR A 208 -4.04 22.09 9.78
N ARG A 209 -4.12 20.83 9.34
CA ARG A 209 -4.61 19.72 10.18
C ARG A 209 -3.67 19.45 11.34
N ASN A 210 -2.36 19.57 11.13
CA ASN A 210 -1.36 19.24 12.13
C ASN A 210 -0.79 20.48 12.85
N ALA A 211 -1.39 21.67 12.71
CA ALA A 211 -0.84 22.93 13.22
C ALA A 211 -0.49 22.91 14.72
N ASN A 212 -1.23 22.12 15.50
CA ASN A 212 -1.11 22.04 16.97
C ASN A 212 -0.37 20.79 17.46
N VAL A 213 0.27 20.01 16.59
CA VAL A 213 1.02 18.83 17.02
C VAL A 213 2.34 19.24 17.67
N GLU A 214 2.79 18.49 18.67
CA GLU A 214 3.99 18.81 19.45
C GLU A 214 5.21 19.03 18.56
N TYR A 215 5.41 18.18 17.54
CA TYR A 215 6.55 18.26 16.64
C TYR A 215 6.65 19.63 15.92
N LEU A 216 5.56 20.11 15.33
CA LEU A 216 5.55 21.40 14.62
C LEU A 216 5.60 22.60 15.58
N GLN A 217 5.07 22.45 16.79
CA GLN A 217 5.19 23.46 17.84
C GLN A 217 6.64 23.60 18.33
N ARG A 218 7.38 22.49 18.50
CA ARG A 218 8.81 22.51 18.86
C ARG A 218 9.67 23.23 17.82
N LEU A 219 9.27 23.18 16.55
CA LEU A 219 9.92 23.88 15.44
C LEU A 219 9.47 25.35 15.27
N ASN A 220 8.60 25.84 16.16
CA ASN A 220 8.06 27.21 16.13
C ASN A 220 7.39 27.58 14.80
N LEU A 221 6.74 26.61 14.13
CA LEU A 221 6.00 26.89 12.89
C LEU A 221 4.75 27.75 13.15
N ASN A 222 4.29 27.87 14.40
CA ASN A 222 3.26 28.82 14.86
C ASN A 222 1.96 28.84 14.01
N GLY A 223 1.55 27.69 13.47
CA GLY A 223 0.35 27.58 12.63
C GLY A 223 0.49 28.17 11.23
N HIS A 224 1.70 28.56 10.81
CA HIS A 224 1.97 28.91 9.42
C HIS A 224 1.79 27.70 8.51
N THR A 225 1.17 27.93 7.34
CA THR A 225 0.81 26.88 6.39
C THR A 225 1.37 27.14 4.98
N ASP A 226 2.16 28.20 4.82
CA ASP A 226 2.80 28.57 3.57
C ASP A 226 4.11 27.81 3.36
N ARG A 227 4.38 27.47 2.10
CA ARG A 227 5.53 26.67 1.68
C ARG A 227 6.87 27.30 2.06
N GLU A 228 7.00 28.63 1.97
CA GLU A 228 8.26 29.33 2.24
C GLU A 228 8.63 29.25 3.73
N THR A 229 7.67 29.53 4.62
CA THR A 229 7.86 29.38 6.06
C THR A 229 8.12 27.92 6.43
N PHE A 230 7.38 26.97 5.85
CA PHE A 230 7.61 25.54 6.06
C PHE A 230 9.06 25.13 5.74
N LYS A 231 9.57 25.47 4.55
CA LYS A 231 10.95 25.15 4.14
C LYS A 231 12.02 25.83 4.98
N LYS A 232 11.70 26.96 5.60
CA LYS A 232 12.62 27.72 6.45
C LYS A 232 12.74 27.16 7.87
N PHE A 233 11.64 26.68 8.44
CA PHE A 233 11.59 26.28 9.85
C PHE A 233 11.61 24.76 10.06
N VAL A 234 11.15 23.98 9.10
CA VAL A 234 11.10 22.52 9.21
C VAL A 234 12.37 21.93 8.60
N PRO A 235 13.22 21.24 9.40
CA PRO A 235 14.46 20.64 8.90
C PRO A 235 14.17 19.38 8.08
N VAL A 236 15.12 19.00 7.25
CA VAL A 236 15.10 17.70 6.57
C VAL A 236 15.64 16.64 7.52
N ILE A 237 14.88 15.57 7.72
CA ILE A 237 15.14 14.57 8.78
C ILE A 237 15.31 13.16 8.22
N THR A 238 15.96 12.30 9.01
CA THR A 238 15.94 10.84 8.83
C THR A 238 15.06 10.18 9.90
N TYR A 239 15.06 8.85 9.96
CA TYR A 239 14.25 8.11 10.93
C TYR A 239 14.74 8.29 12.36
N GLU A 240 16.05 8.41 12.52
CA GLU A 240 16.74 8.53 13.79
C GLU A 240 16.34 9.82 14.53
N ASP A 241 16.09 10.90 13.80
CA ASP A 241 15.68 12.20 14.35
C ASP A 241 14.28 12.15 15.02
N ILE A 242 13.37 11.33 14.48
CA ILE A 242 11.99 11.18 14.98
C ILE A 242 11.76 9.91 15.79
N GLN A 243 12.79 9.07 15.94
CA GLN A 243 12.73 7.85 16.74
C GLN A 243 12.26 8.10 18.19
N PRO A 244 12.67 9.20 18.87
CA PRO A 244 12.15 9.49 20.22
C PRO A 244 10.63 9.71 20.26
N ASP A 245 10.07 10.40 19.26
CA ASP A 245 8.63 10.65 19.16
C ASP A 245 7.86 9.37 18.85
N ILE A 246 8.38 8.56 17.92
CA ILE A 246 7.83 7.24 17.58
C ILE A 246 7.79 6.33 18.81
N ASN A 247 8.87 6.31 19.60
CA ASN A 247 8.96 5.50 20.81
C ASN A 247 7.95 5.93 21.87
N ARG A 248 7.68 7.23 22.02
CA ARG A 248 6.62 7.72 22.92
C ARG A 248 5.24 7.20 22.51
N ILE A 249 4.90 7.34 21.24
CA ILE A 249 3.62 6.84 20.69
C ILE A 249 3.53 5.32 20.85
N ALA A 250 4.59 4.58 20.53
CA ALA A 250 4.66 3.13 20.70
C ALA A 250 4.51 2.70 22.18
N ASN A 251 4.94 3.52 23.13
CA ASN A 251 4.76 3.26 24.57
C ASN A 251 3.40 3.69 25.11
N GLY A 252 2.50 4.21 24.26
CA GLY A 252 1.11 4.53 24.61
C GLY A 252 0.82 6.01 24.85
N ASP A 253 1.72 6.91 24.49
CA ASP A 253 1.43 8.35 24.49
C ASP A 253 0.42 8.68 23.36
N THR A 254 -0.79 9.09 23.74
CA THR A 254 -1.88 9.42 22.82
C THR A 254 -2.00 10.91 22.55
N SER A 255 -1.09 11.73 23.08
CA SER A 255 -1.03 13.16 22.75
C SER A 255 -0.70 13.35 21.26
N PRO A 256 -1.14 14.46 20.63
CA PRO A 256 -0.88 14.72 19.22
C PRO A 256 0.58 15.11 18.99
N ILE A 257 1.48 14.13 18.95
CA ILE A 257 2.93 14.35 18.81
C ILE A 257 3.30 14.68 17.37
N LEU A 258 2.99 13.76 16.44
CA LEU A 258 3.33 13.87 15.01
C LEU A 258 2.12 14.21 14.13
N CYS A 259 0.93 13.74 14.51
CA CYS A 259 -0.32 13.89 13.76
C CYS A 259 -1.44 14.28 14.70
N SER A 260 -2.40 15.09 14.23
CA SER A 260 -3.59 15.45 15.01
C SER A 260 -4.63 14.33 15.05
N GLN A 261 -4.64 13.48 14.03
CA GLN A 261 -5.43 12.24 14.05
C GLN A 261 -4.70 11.17 14.88
N PRO A 262 -5.46 10.30 15.57
CA PRO A 262 -4.87 9.21 16.32
C PRO A 262 -4.14 8.26 15.36
N ILE A 263 -2.92 7.89 15.72
CA ILE A 263 -2.18 6.84 15.03
C ILE A 263 -2.91 5.52 15.26
N SER A 264 -3.36 4.89 14.17
CA SER A 264 -4.13 3.63 14.24
C SER A 264 -3.23 2.43 14.41
N GLU A 265 -2.04 2.47 13.78
CA GLU A 265 -1.04 1.42 13.82
C GLU A 265 0.33 1.93 13.36
N PHE A 266 1.34 1.08 13.50
CA PHE A 266 2.65 1.27 12.91
C PHE A 266 2.86 0.32 11.74
N ILE A 267 3.29 0.88 10.62
CA ILE A 267 3.76 0.13 9.47
C ILE A 267 5.25 -0.16 9.64
N SER A 268 5.60 -1.44 9.76
CA SER A 268 7.00 -1.88 9.80
C SER A 268 7.59 -1.77 8.39
N SER A 269 8.52 -0.82 8.20
CA SER A 269 9.31 -0.69 6.98
C SER A 269 10.34 -1.79 6.87
N THR A 270 10.71 -2.14 5.64
CA THR A 270 11.81 -3.07 5.38
C THR A 270 13.17 -2.39 5.37
N GLY A 271 13.20 -1.04 5.39
CA GLY A 271 14.38 -0.31 5.81
C GLY A 271 14.53 -0.41 7.32
N THR A 272 15.71 -0.80 7.79
CA THR A 272 16.02 -0.95 9.20
C THR A 272 16.80 0.27 9.74
N SER A 273 16.76 0.46 11.05
CA SER A 273 17.54 1.46 11.79
C SER A 273 18.07 0.77 13.05
N GLY A 274 19.39 0.58 13.14
CA GLY A 274 20.01 -0.14 14.25
C GLY A 274 19.62 -1.63 14.32
N GLY A 275 19.39 -2.27 13.16
CA GLY A 275 19.07 -3.71 13.06
C GLY A 275 17.59 -4.07 13.18
N GLU A 276 16.74 -3.12 13.55
CA GLU A 276 15.28 -3.30 13.71
C GLU A 276 14.49 -2.54 12.64
N ASN A 277 13.28 -3.01 12.34
CA ASN A 277 12.39 -2.40 11.35
C ASN A 277 11.97 -0.98 11.78
N LYS A 278 12.05 -0.01 10.87
CA LYS A 278 11.50 1.34 11.11
C LYS A 278 9.99 1.27 11.30
N LEU A 279 9.49 1.79 12.42
CA LEU A 279 8.06 1.90 12.72
C LEU A 279 7.51 3.21 12.16
N ILE A 280 6.72 3.12 11.09
CA ILE A 280 6.14 4.29 10.41
C ILE A 280 4.71 4.51 10.92
N PRO A 281 4.38 5.66 11.52
CA PRO A 281 3.02 5.93 11.99
C PRO A 281 2.06 6.05 10.80
N THR A 282 0.86 5.47 10.91
CA THR A 282 -0.21 5.61 9.92
C THR A 282 -1.54 5.91 10.60
N THR A 283 -2.45 6.53 9.86
CA THR A 283 -3.84 6.78 10.28
C THR A 283 -4.80 5.97 9.41
N GLU A 284 -6.06 5.85 9.85
CA GLU A 284 -7.12 5.20 9.06
C GLU A 284 -7.38 5.92 7.74
N GLU A 285 -7.25 7.26 7.72
CA GLU A 285 -7.40 8.05 6.50
C GLU A 285 -6.29 7.74 5.47
N GLU A 286 -5.05 7.54 5.94
CA GLU A 286 -3.94 7.16 5.08
C GLU A 286 -4.15 5.76 4.47
N LEU A 287 -4.69 4.83 5.25
CA LEU A 287 -5.08 3.50 4.74
C LEU A 287 -6.15 3.59 3.64
N ARG A 288 -7.15 4.46 3.82
CA ARG A 288 -8.15 4.74 2.77
C ARG A 288 -7.50 5.32 1.50
N ARG A 289 -6.54 6.25 1.66
CA ARG A 289 -5.80 6.87 0.55
C ARG A 289 -4.98 5.81 -0.23
N LYS A 290 -4.31 4.90 0.49
CA LYS A 290 -3.61 3.73 -0.10
C LYS A 290 -4.57 2.80 -0.85
N SER A 291 -5.79 2.59 -0.35
CA SER A 291 -6.78 1.79 -1.07
C SER A 291 -7.27 2.45 -2.36
N GLN A 292 -7.47 3.77 -2.36
CA GLN A 292 -7.87 4.53 -3.55
C GLN A 292 -6.79 4.51 -4.64
N PHE A 293 -5.52 4.49 -4.24
CA PHE A 293 -4.38 4.39 -5.14
C PHE A 293 -4.45 3.16 -6.05
N GLY A 294 -4.91 2.01 -5.54
CA GLY A 294 -5.10 0.79 -6.35
C GLY A 294 -6.11 0.97 -7.49
N GLY A 295 -7.13 1.80 -7.31
CA GLY A 295 -8.09 2.16 -8.36
C GLY A 295 -7.44 2.94 -9.51
N LEU A 296 -6.54 3.86 -9.18
CA LEU A 296 -5.77 4.62 -10.18
C LEU A 296 -4.85 3.71 -11.00
N VAL A 297 -4.20 2.75 -10.35
CA VAL A 297 -3.37 1.74 -11.03
C VAL A 297 -4.20 0.95 -12.03
N MET A 298 -5.35 0.41 -11.60
CA MET A 298 -6.19 -0.40 -12.49
C MET A 298 -6.76 0.43 -13.64
N SER A 299 -7.12 1.69 -13.40
CA SER A 299 -7.56 2.63 -14.45
C SER A 299 -6.46 2.94 -15.47
N ALA A 300 -5.20 3.00 -15.06
CA ALA A 300 -4.08 3.14 -15.98
C ALA A 300 -3.85 1.87 -16.80
N VAL A 301 -3.91 0.69 -16.17
CA VAL A 301 -3.67 -0.59 -16.84
C VAL A 301 -4.78 -0.95 -17.84
N SER A 302 -6.05 -0.68 -17.50
CA SER A 302 -7.19 -1.00 -18.37
C SER A 302 -7.21 -0.23 -19.69
N GLN A 303 -6.49 0.89 -19.79
CA GLN A 303 -6.29 1.62 -21.05
C GLN A 303 -5.45 0.84 -22.06
N PHE A 304 -4.57 -0.04 -21.61
CA PHE A 304 -3.68 -0.85 -22.45
C PHE A 304 -4.22 -2.26 -22.67
N PHE A 305 -4.99 -2.77 -21.72
CA PHE A 305 -5.60 -4.10 -21.78
C PHE A 305 -7.12 -3.96 -21.65
N PRO A 306 -7.85 -3.72 -22.76
CA PRO A 306 -9.30 -3.79 -22.73
C PRO A 306 -9.73 -5.25 -22.42
N ASP A 307 -10.83 -5.42 -21.69
CA ASP A 307 -11.43 -6.72 -21.30
C ASP A 307 -10.88 -7.41 -20.04
N LEU A 308 -10.11 -6.75 -19.18
CA LEU A 308 -9.67 -7.35 -17.91
C LEU A 308 -10.84 -7.75 -16.99
N GLU A 309 -11.96 -7.06 -17.09
CA GLU A 309 -13.19 -7.36 -16.36
C GLU A 309 -13.84 -8.68 -16.75
N LYS A 310 -13.51 -9.25 -17.92
CA LYS A 310 -14.07 -10.52 -18.40
C LYS A 310 -13.40 -11.74 -17.80
N GLY A 311 -12.31 -11.55 -17.05
CA GLY A 311 -11.58 -12.62 -16.40
C GLY A 311 -11.20 -12.31 -14.96
N LYS A 312 -10.30 -13.12 -14.44
CA LYS A 312 -9.78 -13.08 -13.08
C LYS A 312 -8.30 -12.74 -13.04
N GLY A 313 -7.92 -12.05 -11.98
CA GLY A 313 -6.53 -11.84 -11.62
C GLY A 313 -5.98 -12.98 -10.76
N MET A 314 -4.88 -13.61 -11.18
CA MET A 314 -4.14 -14.55 -10.33
C MET A 314 -3.00 -13.82 -9.60
N TYR A 315 -3.28 -13.34 -8.39
CA TYR A 315 -2.34 -12.56 -7.59
C TYR A 315 -1.87 -13.40 -6.39
N PHE A 316 -0.55 -13.64 -6.29
CA PHE A 316 0.07 -14.27 -5.13
C PHE A 316 0.33 -13.23 -4.04
N MET A 317 -0.56 -13.20 -3.05
CA MET A 317 -0.57 -12.21 -1.97
C MET A 317 -0.36 -12.89 -0.62
N PHE A 318 0.60 -12.38 0.16
CA PHE A 318 0.99 -12.97 1.44
C PHE A 318 0.93 -11.94 2.55
N ILE A 319 0.36 -12.32 3.69
CA ILE A 319 0.51 -11.55 4.92
C ILE A 319 1.79 -11.97 5.65
N LYS A 320 2.37 -11.04 6.40
CA LYS A 320 3.44 -11.30 7.36
C LYS A 320 2.92 -11.25 8.79
N ALA A 321 3.72 -11.77 9.72
CA ALA A 321 3.47 -11.71 11.15
C ALA A 321 3.20 -10.28 11.64
N GLU A 322 2.40 -10.17 12.69
CA GLU A 322 2.05 -8.91 13.35
C GLU A 322 2.54 -8.95 14.80
N ALA A 323 2.91 -7.79 15.33
CA ALA A 323 3.21 -7.64 16.74
C ALA A 323 2.44 -6.44 17.32
N LYS A 324 2.51 -6.24 18.64
CA LYS A 324 1.92 -5.09 19.32
C LYS A 324 2.99 -4.34 20.09
N THR A 325 2.99 -3.02 19.95
CA THR A 325 3.80 -2.12 20.79
C THR A 325 3.41 -2.23 22.28
N PRO A 326 4.25 -1.74 23.22
CA PRO A 326 3.91 -1.72 24.64
C PRO A 326 2.64 -0.93 24.95
N GLY A 327 2.36 0.12 24.17
CA GLY A 327 1.12 0.90 24.23
C GLY A 327 -0.10 0.23 23.60
N GLY A 328 0.06 -0.97 23.03
CA GLY A 328 -1.03 -1.78 22.47
C GLY A 328 -1.33 -1.53 20.98
N LEU A 329 -0.66 -0.58 20.33
CA LEU A 329 -0.78 -0.35 18.88
C LEU A 329 -0.23 -1.52 18.07
N LEU A 330 -0.91 -1.89 16.99
CA LEU A 330 -0.45 -2.94 16.08
C LEU A 330 0.79 -2.49 15.29
N THR A 331 1.66 -3.45 15.01
CA THR A 331 2.86 -3.30 14.17
C THR A 331 2.83 -4.40 13.12
N ARG A 332 2.83 -4.02 11.84
CA ARG A 332 2.76 -4.95 10.72
C ARG A 332 3.21 -4.31 9.41
N THR A 333 3.42 -5.10 8.37
CA THR A 333 3.77 -4.55 7.05
C THR A 333 2.59 -3.81 6.40
N SER A 334 2.89 -2.88 5.48
CA SER A 334 1.85 -2.08 4.81
C SER A 334 0.85 -2.93 4.04
N LEU A 335 1.31 -4.03 3.46
CA LEU A 335 0.45 -4.95 2.71
C LEU A 335 -0.40 -5.81 3.63
N THR A 336 0.16 -6.30 4.75
CA THR A 336 -0.63 -7.01 5.76
C THR A 336 -1.78 -6.12 6.25
N SER A 337 -1.49 -4.84 6.51
CA SER A 337 -2.51 -3.85 6.87
C SER A 337 -3.58 -3.71 5.80
N LEU A 338 -3.17 -3.50 4.54
CA LEU A 338 -4.10 -3.37 3.42
C LEU A 338 -4.96 -4.61 3.24
N TYR A 339 -4.39 -5.82 3.20
CA TYR A 339 -5.15 -7.06 2.97
C TYR A 339 -6.12 -7.40 4.10
N LYS A 340 -5.83 -6.99 5.34
CA LYS A 340 -6.73 -7.17 6.48
C LYS A 340 -7.77 -6.05 6.62
N SER A 341 -7.61 -4.95 5.89
CA SER A 341 -8.54 -3.83 5.93
C SER A 341 -9.93 -4.20 5.40
N SER A 342 -10.95 -3.49 5.87
CA SER A 342 -12.30 -3.57 5.32
C SER A 342 -12.34 -3.09 3.85
N HIS A 343 -11.45 -2.16 3.49
CA HIS A 343 -11.32 -1.64 2.13
C HIS A 343 -10.93 -2.72 1.13
N PHE A 344 -9.94 -3.57 1.45
CA PHE A 344 -9.56 -4.68 0.58
C PHE A 344 -10.69 -5.71 0.44
N ARG A 345 -11.31 -6.10 1.56
CA ARG A 345 -12.43 -7.06 1.56
C ARG A 345 -13.64 -6.59 0.75
N SER A 346 -13.91 -5.28 0.74
CA SER A 346 -15.03 -4.69 0.00
C SER A 346 -14.70 -4.40 -1.47
N SER A 347 -13.44 -4.07 -1.79
CA SER A 347 -13.00 -3.72 -3.16
C SER A 347 -13.00 -4.90 -4.12
N LEU A 348 -12.75 -6.12 -3.62
CA LEU A 348 -12.79 -7.38 -4.39
C LEU A 348 -14.13 -7.69 -5.07
N SER A 349 -15.21 -7.03 -4.64
CA SER A 349 -16.53 -7.20 -5.22
C SER A 349 -16.77 -6.38 -6.49
N ARG A 350 -15.86 -5.45 -6.86
CA ARG A 350 -16.16 -4.40 -7.86
C ARG A 350 -15.29 -4.41 -9.13
N VAL A 351 -14.05 -4.89 -9.09
CA VAL A 351 -13.14 -4.84 -10.25
C VAL A 351 -12.36 -6.15 -10.36
N SER A 352 -12.68 -6.97 -11.37
CA SER A 352 -12.14 -8.31 -11.69
C SER A 352 -11.87 -9.23 -10.46
N PRO A 353 -12.67 -10.28 -10.25
CA PRO A 353 -12.48 -11.16 -9.09
C PRO A 353 -11.09 -11.82 -9.11
N TYR A 354 -10.39 -11.87 -7.98
CA TYR A 354 -9.15 -12.64 -7.88
C TYR A 354 -9.44 -14.14 -7.81
N THR A 355 -8.46 -14.95 -8.22
CA THR A 355 -8.53 -16.41 -8.04
C THR A 355 -8.36 -16.82 -6.57
N SER A 356 -7.52 -16.09 -5.83
CA SER A 356 -7.16 -16.39 -4.45
C SER A 356 -8.27 -15.97 -3.47
N PRO A 357 -8.82 -16.88 -2.65
CA PRO A 357 -9.77 -16.51 -1.62
C PRO A 357 -9.08 -15.74 -0.47
N ASN A 358 -9.85 -14.86 0.19
CA ASN A 358 -9.34 -14.04 1.30
C ASN A 358 -8.72 -14.88 2.42
N GLU A 359 -9.32 -16.01 2.75
CA GLU A 359 -8.84 -16.91 3.80
C GLU A 359 -7.45 -17.48 3.47
N ALA A 360 -7.18 -17.79 2.20
CA ALA A 360 -5.86 -18.24 1.76
C ALA A 360 -4.82 -17.11 1.81
N ILE A 361 -5.19 -15.89 1.41
CA ILE A 361 -4.32 -14.70 1.47
C ILE A 361 -3.99 -14.34 2.93
N LEU A 362 -4.97 -14.46 3.83
CA LEU A 362 -4.87 -14.13 5.24
C LEU A 362 -4.36 -15.29 6.11
N CYS A 363 -3.95 -16.41 5.49
CA CYS A 363 -3.32 -17.51 6.19
C CYS A 363 -1.89 -17.11 6.60
N LEU A 364 -1.56 -17.30 7.88
CA LEU A 364 -0.22 -17.00 8.41
C LEU A 364 0.83 -18.02 8.00
N ASP A 365 0.40 -19.26 7.72
CA ASP A 365 1.29 -20.31 7.23
C ASP A 365 1.55 -20.08 5.73
N SER A 366 2.81 -19.75 5.41
CA SER A 366 3.23 -19.42 4.05
C SER A 366 3.09 -20.60 3.08
N TYR A 367 3.28 -21.83 3.55
CA TYR A 367 3.09 -23.04 2.73
C TYR A 367 1.61 -23.22 2.40
N GLN A 368 0.73 -23.15 3.40
CA GLN A 368 -0.70 -23.33 3.18
C GLN A 368 -1.27 -22.20 2.31
N SER A 369 -0.85 -20.97 2.56
CA SER A 369 -1.23 -19.81 1.74
C SER A 369 -0.81 -19.99 0.28
N MET A 370 0.46 -20.34 0.03
CA MET A 370 0.98 -20.55 -1.33
C MET A 370 0.26 -21.71 -2.04
N TYR A 371 0.14 -22.86 -1.37
CA TYR A 371 -0.49 -24.06 -1.92
C TYR A 371 -1.94 -23.78 -2.33
N SER A 372 -2.73 -23.18 -1.44
CA SER A 372 -4.14 -22.89 -1.67
C SER A 372 -4.34 -21.83 -2.76
N GLN A 373 -3.52 -20.79 -2.80
CA GLN A 373 -3.58 -19.79 -3.88
C GLN A 373 -3.22 -20.38 -5.25
N MET A 374 -2.18 -21.22 -5.31
CA MET A 374 -1.79 -21.92 -6.53
C MET A 374 -2.90 -22.87 -7.01
N LEU A 375 -3.48 -23.65 -6.10
CA LEU A 375 -4.57 -24.58 -6.40
C LEU A 375 -5.79 -23.85 -6.97
N CYS A 376 -6.23 -22.75 -6.35
CA CYS A 376 -7.33 -21.94 -6.88
C CYS A 376 -6.98 -21.31 -8.24
N GLY A 377 -5.75 -20.84 -8.43
CA GLY A 377 -5.25 -20.34 -9.70
C GLY A 377 -5.31 -21.38 -10.84
N LEU A 378 -4.95 -22.64 -10.54
CA LEU A 378 -5.05 -23.75 -11.49
C LEU A 378 -6.51 -24.13 -11.78
N CYS A 379 -7.37 -24.18 -10.75
CA CYS A 379 -8.81 -24.47 -10.92
C CYS A 379 -9.52 -23.45 -11.82
N ASN A 380 -9.08 -22.18 -11.80
CA ASN A 380 -9.63 -21.11 -12.62
C ASN A 380 -8.80 -20.81 -13.87
N ASN A 381 -7.98 -21.75 -14.37
CA ASN A 381 -6.95 -21.44 -15.37
C ASN A 381 -7.46 -20.75 -16.65
N LYS A 382 -8.67 -21.10 -17.11
CA LYS A 382 -9.32 -20.51 -18.29
C LYS A 382 -9.82 -19.08 -18.05
N GLU A 383 -10.05 -18.68 -16.81
CA GLU A 383 -10.54 -17.35 -16.45
C GLU A 383 -9.39 -16.35 -16.20
N VAL A 384 -8.15 -16.83 -16.00
CA VAL A 384 -7.01 -15.98 -15.66
C VAL A 384 -6.62 -15.10 -16.84
N VAL A 385 -6.68 -13.77 -16.63
CA VAL A 385 -6.29 -12.75 -17.63
C VAL A 385 -5.01 -12.00 -17.25
N CYS A 386 -4.62 -12.03 -15.98
CA CYS A 386 -3.32 -11.53 -15.55
C CYS A 386 -2.79 -12.36 -14.39
N VAL A 387 -1.47 -12.48 -14.32
CA VAL A 387 -0.78 -13.11 -13.21
C VAL A 387 0.11 -12.08 -12.53
N SER A 388 0.17 -12.10 -11.21
CA SER A 388 0.92 -11.09 -10.48
C SER A 388 1.42 -11.59 -9.13
N SER A 389 2.51 -10.99 -8.69
CA SER A 389 2.88 -10.89 -7.28
C SER A 389 3.47 -9.51 -7.07
N LEU A 390 3.60 -9.03 -5.83
CA LEU A 390 4.17 -7.69 -5.64
C LEU A 390 5.61 -7.59 -6.16
N PHE A 391 6.44 -8.60 -5.87
CA PHE A 391 7.85 -8.63 -6.27
C PHE A 391 8.13 -9.80 -7.21
N ALA A 392 9.08 -9.59 -8.14
CA ALA A 392 9.56 -10.62 -9.04
C ALA A 392 10.04 -11.87 -8.28
N SER A 393 10.78 -11.69 -7.19
CA SER A 393 11.23 -12.77 -6.29
C SER A 393 10.07 -13.65 -5.80
N ALA A 394 8.97 -13.05 -5.34
CA ALA A 394 7.81 -13.76 -4.83
C ALA A 394 7.08 -14.54 -5.94
N PHE A 395 7.01 -13.98 -7.15
CA PHE A 395 6.49 -14.70 -8.32
C PHE A 395 7.36 -15.91 -8.66
N ILE A 396 8.69 -15.75 -8.69
CA ILE A 396 9.62 -16.84 -8.96
C ILE A 396 9.52 -17.94 -7.90
N ARG A 397 9.31 -17.58 -6.62
CA ARG A 397 9.00 -18.56 -5.56
C ARG A 397 7.71 -19.34 -5.84
N ALA A 398 6.65 -18.67 -6.29
CA ALA A 398 5.41 -19.35 -6.65
C ALA A 398 5.63 -20.34 -7.82
N MET A 399 6.46 -19.99 -8.80
CA MET A 399 6.79 -20.90 -9.91
C MET A 399 7.58 -22.11 -9.43
N ARG A 400 8.56 -21.93 -8.55
CA ARG A 400 9.30 -23.05 -7.95
C ARG A 400 8.42 -23.92 -7.07
N PHE A 401 7.51 -23.30 -6.31
CA PHE A 401 6.52 -24.05 -5.55
C PHE A 401 5.69 -24.96 -6.45
N LEU A 402 5.27 -24.47 -7.62
CA LEU A 402 4.58 -25.28 -8.61
C LEU A 402 5.45 -26.41 -9.17
N GLU A 403 6.72 -26.14 -9.50
CA GLU A 403 7.68 -27.19 -9.93
C GLU A 403 7.80 -28.32 -8.91
N ASP A 404 7.86 -27.98 -7.62
CA ASP A 404 8.05 -28.95 -6.54
C ASP A 404 6.75 -29.71 -6.16
N HIS A 405 5.58 -29.11 -6.40
CA HIS A 405 4.30 -29.59 -5.85
C HIS A 405 3.20 -29.86 -6.88
N TRP A 406 3.45 -29.71 -8.19
CA TRP A 406 2.41 -29.89 -9.21
C TRP A 406 1.73 -31.25 -9.14
N SER A 407 2.44 -32.32 -8.77
CA SER A 407 1.88 -33.67 -8.67
C SER A 407 0.81 -33.77 -7.56
N LEU A 408 1.02 -33.10 -6.43
CA LEU A 408 0.05 -33.00 -5.34
C LEU A 408 -1.14 -32.14 -5.75
N LEU A 409 -0.89 -31.01 -6.41
CA LEU A 409 -1.93 -30.11 -6.90
C LEU A 409 -2.82 -30.81 -7.95
N CYS A 410 -2.24 -31.54 -8.89
CA CYS A 410 -2.97 -32.37 -9.87
C CYS A 410 -3.80 -33.44 -9.18
N ASN A 411 -3.27 -34.12 -8.16
CA ASN A 411 -4.03 -35.11 -7.41
C ASN A 411 -5.25 -34.49 -6.74
N ASP A 412 -5.10 -33.32 -6.08
CA ASP A 412 -6.20 -32.63 -5.42
C ASP A 412 -7.31 -32.21 -6.40
N ILE A 413 -6.94 -31.72 -7.59
CA ILE A 413 -7.88 -31.40 -8.67
C ILE A 413 -8.59 -32.66 -9.19
N ARG A 414 -7.84 -33.75 -9.36
CA ARG A 414 -8.35 -35.02 -9.88
C ARG A 414 -9.34 -35.69 -8.92
N THR A 415 -9.10 -35.62 -7.62
CA THR A 415 -9.97 -36.23 -6.60
C THR A 415 -11.04 -35.26 -6.08
N GLY A 416 -10.87 -33.95 -6.30
CA GLY A 416 -11.71 -32.92 -5.70
C GLY A 416 -11.56 -32.82 -4.18
N THR A 417 -10.41 -33.23 -3.63
CA THR A 417 -10.11 -33.21 -2.19
C THR A 417 -8.82 -32.47 -1.94
N ILE A 418 -8.76 -31.67 -0.87
CA ILE A 418 -7.55 -30.93 -0.52
C ILE A 418 -6.52 -31.80 0.21
N ASN A 419 -5.24 -31.57 -0.05
CA ASN A 419 -4.13 -32.22 0.61
C ASN A 419 -4.18 -32.06 2.14
N ASN A 420 -3.87 -33.13 2.87
CA ASN A 420 -3.90 -33.16 4.34
C ASN A 420 -2.86 -32.26 5.04
N LYS A 421 -1.85 -31.77 4.30
CA LYS A 421 -0.93 -30.73 4.80
C LYS A 421 -1.62 -29.38 5.00
N ILE A 422 -2.74 -29.15 4.33
CA ILE A 422 -3.58 -27.97 4.57
C ILE A 422 -4.45 -28.28 5.77
N THR A 423 -4.19 -27.59 6.88
CA THR A 423 -4.78 -27.87 8.19
C THR A 423 -5.66 -26.73 8.69
N ASP A 424 -5.47 -25.50 8.17
CA ASP A 424 -6.28 -24.34 8.55
C ASP A 424 -7.75 -24.54 8.06
N PRO A 425 -8.73 -24.67 8.98
CA PRO A 425 -10.11 -24.93 8.61
C PRO A 425 -10.73 -23.84 7.72
N LYS A 426 -10.34 -22.58 7.88
CA LYS A 426 -10.89 -21.46 7.08
C LYS A 426 -10.38 -21.53 5.65
N VAL A 427 -9.11 -21.87 5.49
CA VAL A 427 -8.50 -22.07 4.16
C VAL A 427 -9.16 -23.26 3.47
N ILE A 428 -9.32 -24.39 4.17
CA ILE A 428 -10.00 -25.58 3.64
C ILE A 428 -11.41 -25.22 3.18
N GLU A 429 -12.22 -24.56 4.02
CA GLU A 429 -13.59 -24.19 3.67
C GLU A 429 -13.65 -23.28 2.44
N ALA A 430 -12.73 -22.31 2.33
CA ALA A 430 -12.68 -21.40 1.21
C ALA A 430 -12.26 -22.08 -0.11
N VAL A 431 -11.22 -22.93 -0.05
CA VAL A 431 -10.72 -23.67 -1.22
C VAL A 431 -11.75 -24.67 -1.71
N MET A 432 -12.46 -25.38 -0.82
CA MET A 432 -13.49 -26.36 -1.19
C MET A 432 -14.71 -25.75 -1.89
N LYS A 433 -14.90 -24.42 -1.82
CA LYS A 433 -15.92 -23.70 -2.63
C LYS A 433 -15.51 -23.57 -4.11
N ILE A 434 -14.21 -23.65 -4.39
CA ILE A 434 -13.62 -23.48 -5.73
C ILE A 434 -13.22 -24.83 -6.32
N LEU A 435 -12.57 -25.69 -5.53
CA LEU A 435 -12.08 -27.00 -5.92
C LEU A 435 -13.25 -27.92 -6.30
N LYS A 436 -13.19 -28.48 -7.51
CA LYS A 436 -14.13 -29.48 -8.01
C LYS A 436 -13.34 -30.64 -8.58
N LEU A 437 -13.96 -31.81 -8.62
CA LEU A 437 -13.40 -32.98 -9.28
C LEU A 437 -13.31 -32.69 -10.79
N ASP A 438 -12.09 -32.61 -11.31
CA ASP A 438 -11.81 -32.32 -12.72
C ASP A 438 -10.56 -33.07 -13.21
N SER A 439 -10.76 -34.32 -13.64
CA SER A 439 -9.66 -35.16 -14.15
C SER A 439 -9.04 -34.61 -15.44
N GLU A 440 -9.82 -33.96 -16.30
CA GLU A 440 -9.30 -33.40 -17.57
C GLU A 440 -8.34 -32.25 -17.30
N LEU A 441 -8.68 -31.36 -16.37
CA LEU A 441 -7.79 -30.28 -15.94
C LEU A 441 -6.52 -30.82 -15.28
N ALA A 442 -6.65 -31.82 -14.41
CA ALA A 442 -5.51 -32.44 -13.74
C ALA A 442 -4.53 -33.08 -14.75
N ASP A 443 -5.05 -33.83 -15.72
CA ASP A 443 -4.25 -34.48 -16.77
C ASP A 443 -3.60 -33.44 -17.70
N PHE A 444 -4.30 -32.33 -18.01
CA PHE A 444 -3.74 -31.21 -18.76
C PHE A 444 -2.56 -30.55 -18.02
N ILE A 445 -2.71 -30.24 -16.73
CA ILE A 445 -1.64 -29.62 -15.93
C ILE A 445 -0.46 -30.58 -15.81
N GLU A 446 -0.71 -31.87 -15.56
CA GLU A 446 0.32 -32.89 -15.48
C GLU A 446 1.10 -33.03 -16.79
N ALA A 447 0.42 -33.01 -17.94
CA ALA A 447 1.07 -33.04 -19.25
C ALA A 447 1.96 -31.82 -19.52
N GLU A 448 1.61 -30.64 -18.99
CA GLU A 448 2.42 -29.42 -19.14
C GLU A 448 3.59 -29.35 -18.16
N CYS A 449 3.39 -29.76 -16.91
CA CYS A 449 4.40 -29.71 -15.84
C CYS A 449 5.42 -30.85 -15.92
N SER A 450 5.07 -31.99 -16.53
CA SER A 450 5.99 -33.14 -16.71
C SER A 450 7.01 -32.96 -17.84
N LYS A 451 6.94 -31.88 -18.61
CA LYS A 451 7.90 -31.58 -19.69
C LYS A 451 9.26 -31.16 -19.12
N ASP A 452 10.33 -31.53 -19.82
CA ASP A 452 11.71 -31.18 -19.45
C ASP A 452 11.97 -29.67 -19.38
N SER A 453 11.24 -28.87 -20.18
CA SER A 453 11.38 -27.42 -20.23
C SER A 453 10.12 -26.69 -19.76
N TRP A 454 10.33 -25.81 -18.80
CA TRP A 454 9.33 -24.90 -18.23
C TRP A 454 9.32 -23.52 -18.89
N GLN A 455 10.06 -23.35 -19.99
CA GLN A 455 10.06 -22.10 -20.73
C GLN A 455 8.65 -21.77 -21.23
N GLY A 456 8.10 -20.62 -20.86
CA GLY A 456 6.74 -20.24 -21.23
C GLY A 456 5.65 -21.04 -20.52
N ILE A 457 5.92 -21.63 -19.34
CA ILE A 457 4.90 -22.37 -18.58
C ILE A 457 3.66 -21.53 -18.27
N ILE A 458 3.81 -20.22 -18.03
CA ILE A 458 2.69 -19.33 -17.69
C ILE A 458 1.64 -19.29 -18.80
N PRO A 459 1.96 -18.89 -20.05
CA PRO A 459 0.97 -18.91 -21.13
C PRO A 459 0.54 -20.32 -21.54
N ARG A 460 1.23 -21.39 -21.12
CA ARG A 460 0.76 -22.76 -21.34
C ARG A 460 -0.34 -23.15 -20.35
N LEU A 461 -0.12 -22.96 -19.05
CA LEU A 461 -1.10 -23.30 -18.02
C LEU A 461 -2.28 -22.32 -17.98
N TRP A 462 -2.00 -21.03 -18.18
CA TRP A 462 -2.97 -19.93 -18.16
C TRP A 462 -3.01 -19.22 -19.52
N PRO A 463 -3.62 -19.82 -20.55
CA PRO A 463 -3.52 -19.37 -21.95
C PRO A 463 -4.16 -18.00 -22.24
N ASN A 464 -5.04 -17.53 -21.36
CA ASN A 464 -5.71 -16.23 -21.51
C ASN A 464 -4.94 -15.07 -20.84
N THR A 465 -3.79 -15.35 -20.21
CA THR A 465 -2.94 -14.34 -19.57
C THR A 465 -2.48 -13.29 -20.59
N LYS A 466 -2.69 -12.02 -20.25
CA LYS A 466 -2.33 -10.86 -21.09
C LYS A 466 -1.02 -10.22 -20.69
N TYR A 467 -0.68 -10.27 -19.41
CA TYR A 467 0.54 -9.69 -18.85
C TYR A 467 0.89 -10.33 -17.50
N VAL A 468 2.12 -10.08 -17.05
CA VAL A 468 2.59 -10.38 -15.70
C VAL A 468 2.94 -9.07 -14.99
N ASP A 469 2.26 -8.75 -13.89
CA ASP A 469 2.53 -7.55 -13.10
C ASP A 469 3.37 -7.88 -11.86
N VAL A 470 4.59 -7.37 -11.84
CA VAL A 470 5.54 -7.52 -10.74
C VAL A 470 6.43 -6.26 -10.66
N VAL A 471 6.94 -5.93 -9.48
CA VAL A 471 8.00 -4.92 -9.38
C VAL A 471 9.29 -5.48 -10.00
N LEU A 472 9.77 -4.80 -11.05
CA LEU A 472 10.93 -5.20 -11.89
C LEU A 472 12.11 -4.23 -11.78
N THR A 473 11.92 -3.08 -11.12
CA THR A 473 12.92 -2.03 -11.01
C THR A 473 13.83 -2.21 -9.80
N GLY A 474 14.98 -1.54 -9.78
CA GLY A 474 15.92 -1.62 -8.67
C GLY A 474 16.51 -3.02 -8.52
N ALA A 475 16.57 -3.52 -7.28
CA ALA A 475 17.13 -4.85 -6.98
C ALA A 475 16.39 -5.98 -7.70
N MET A 476 15.09 -5.83 -7.99
CA MET A 476 14.29 -6.87 -8.65
C MET A 476 14.63 -7.10 -10.12
N SER A 477 15.34 -6.16 -10.74
CA SER A 477 15.75 -6.28 -12.15
C SER A 477 16.60 -7.52 -12.43
N GLN A 478 17.27 -8.07 -11.41
CA GLN A 478 18.05 -9.30 -11.48
C GLN A 478 17.21 -10.52 -11.88
N TYR A 479 15.90 -10.51 -11.60
CA TYR A 479 15.00 -11.63 -11.90
C TYR A 479 14.39 -11.58 -13.30
N ILE A 480 14.61 -10.50 -14.08
CA ILE A 480 14.03 -10.34 -15.43
C ILE A 480 14.33 -11.54 -16.33
N PRO A 481 15.58 -12.06 -16.44
CA PRO A 481 15.86 -13.20 -17.32
C PRO A 481 15.07 -14.46 -16.95
N MET A 482 14.80 -14.65 -15.65
CA MET A 482 14.05 -15.80 -15.18
C MET A 482 12.53 -15.64 -15.38
N LEU A 483 12.04 -14.42 -15.23
CA LEU A 483 10.66 -14.09 -15.60
C LEU A 483 10.45 -14.29 -17.10
N ASP A 484 11.38 -13.83 -17.94
CA ASP A 484 11.35 -14.05 -19.39
C ASP A 484 11.34 -15.56 -19.72
N TYR A 485 12.10 -16.38 -18.98
CA TYR A 485 12.05 -17.82 -19.14
C TYR A 485 10.64 -18.38 -18.89
N TYR A 486 10.00 -18.08 -17.77
CA TYR A 486 8.66 -18.62 -17.45
C TYR A 486 7.52 -18.00 -18.26
N CYS A 487 7.65 -16.73 -18.64
CA CYS A 487 6.60 -15.95 -19.27
C CYS A 487 6.72 -15.93 -20.81
N ASN A 488 7.90 -16.23 -21.34
CA ASN A 488 8.27 -16.25 -22.75
C ASN A 488 8.00 -14.91 -23.47
N SER A 489 6.80 -14.73 -24.02
CA SER A 489 6.42 -13.56 -24.82
C SER A 489 5.40 -12.65 -24.13
N LEU A 490 5.01 -12.94 -22.88
CA LEU A 490 4.07 -12.11 -22.15
C LEU A 490 4.73 -10.78 -21.73
N PRO A 491 4.02 -9.65 -21.86
CA PRO A 491 4.48 -8.37 -21.31
C PRO A 491 4.73 -8.48 -19.80
N LEU A 492 5.95 -8.14 -19.39
CA LEU A 492 6.30 -7.91 -17.99
C LEU A 492 6.06 -6.43 -17.67
N ILE A 493 5.09 -6.15 -16.82
CA ILE A 493 4.73 -4.78 -16.44
C ILE A 493 5.09 -4.53 -14.98
N SER A 494 5.40 -3.27 -14.67
CA SER A 494 5.58 -2.81 -13.28
C SER A 494 4.73 -1.56 -13.07
N THR A 495 3.70 -1.70 -12.25
CA THR A 495 2.60 -0.72 -12.17
C THR A 495 2.78 0.36 -11.12
N THR A 496 3.42 0.04 -10.00
CA THR A 496 3.37 0.86 -8.77
C THR A 496 4.75 1.12 -8.19
N TYR A 497 4.97 2.36 -7.74
CA TYR A 497 6.06 2.76 -6.86
C TYR A 497 5.49 3.24 -5.52
N ALA A 498 5.84 2.56 -4.43
CA ALA A 498 5.32 2.81 -3.09
C ALA A 498 6.31 2.37 -2.01
N SER A 499 6.09 2.85 -0.79
CA SER A 499 6.83 2.50 0.43
C SER A 499 5.88 2.35 1.62
N SER A 500 6.44 2.00 2.79
CA SER A 500 5.69 1.99 4.05
C SER A 500 5.31 3.41 4.49
N GLU A 501 6.20 4.38 4.21
CA GLU A 501 6.09 5.80 4.50
C GLU A 501 5.00 6.48 3.68
N CYS A 502 4.92 6.18 2.38
CA CYS A 502 3.96 6.80 1.46
C CYS A 502 3.84 6.00 0.15
N PHE A 503 2.66 6.05 -0.48
CA PHE A 503 2.43 5.54 -1.83
C PHE A 503 2.69 6.66 -2.82
N PHE A 504 3.60 6.45 -3.77
CA PHE A 504 4.23 7.56 -4.48
C PHE A 504 3.65 7.77 -5.87
N GLY A 505 3.71 6.75 -6.73
CA GLY A 505 3.48 6.96 -8.16
C GLY A 505 3.13 5.70 -8.94
N ILE A 506 2.53 5.90 -10.11
CA ILE A 506 2.08 4.83 -11.00
C ILE A 506 2.84 4.89 -12.33
N ASN A 507 3.03 3.75 -12.95
CA ASN A 507 3.54 3.68 -14.31
C ASN A 507 2.40 3.92 -15.31
N LEU A 508 2.42 5.08 -15.97
CA LEU A 508 1.40 5.45 -16.98
C LEU A 508 1.62 4.78 -18.34
N ASN A 509 2.73 4.08 -18.54
CA ASN A 509 3.00 3.28 -19.73
C ASN A 509 3.45 1.87 -19.32
N PRO A 510 2.52 1.01 -18.84
CA PRO A 510 2.85 -0.30 -18.31
C PRO A 510 3.51 -1.22 -19.35
N LEU A 511 3.30 -1.01 -20.65
CA LEU A 511 3.89 -1.81 -21.74
C LEU A 511 5.34 -1.42 -22.10
N CYS A 512 5.94 -0.43 -21.43
CA CYS A 512 7.34 -0.10 -21.65
C CYS A 512 8.27 -1.27 -21.29
N LYS A 513 9.50 -1.26 -21.83
CA LYS A 513 10.49 -2.28 -21.45
C LYS A 513 10.84 -2.14 -19.95
N PRO A 514 11.16 -3.23 -19.25
CA PRO A 514 11.55 -3.17 -17.84
C PRO A 514 12.68 -2.17 -17.53
N SER A 515 13.62 -1.97 -18.46
CA SER A 515 14.74 -1.00 -18.33
C SER A 515 14.32 0.46 -18.53
N GLU A 516 13.14 0.71 -19.09
CA GLU A 516 12.60 2.03 -19.42
C GLU A 516 11.50 2.48 -18.45
N VAL A 517 11.15 1.65 -17.46
CA VAL A 517 10.08 1.93 -16.50
C VAL A 517 10.29 3.27 -15.81
N SER A 518 9.25 4.10 -15.86
CA SER A 518 9.19 5.40 -15.20
C SER A 518 7.88 5.56 -14.44
N TYR A 519 7.95 6.02 -13.20
CA TYR A 519 6.79 6.24 -12.35
C TYR A 519 6.42 7.71 -12.33
N THR A 520 5.15 8.02 -12.58
CA THR A 520 4.57 9.35 -12.42
C THR A 520 4.07 9.48 -10.99
N LEU A 521 4.66 10.40 -10.21
CA LEU A 521 4.23 10.64 -8.84
C LEU A 521 2.82 11.23 -8.82
N ILE A 522 1.97 10.75 -7.90
CA ILE A 522 0.60 11.23 -7.75
C ILE A 522 0.62 12.40 -6.75
N PRO A 523 0.42 13.66 -7.19
CA PRO A 523 0.68 14.84 -6.35
C PRO A 523 -0.27 15.00 -5.16
N THR A 524 -1.33 14.20 -5.06
CA THR A 524 -2.30 14.20 -3.95
C THR A 524 -1.93 13.25 -2.81
N MET A 525 -0.90 12.42 -2.98
CA MET A 525 -0.51 11.40 -2.00
C MET A 525 0.33 11.96 -0.84
N GLY A 526 1.08 13.04 -1.11
CA GLY A 526 1.92 13.71 -0.14
C GLY A 526 2.59 14.92 -0.77
N TYR A 527 3.26 15.73 0.04
CA TYR A 527 4.10 16.82 -0.46
C TYR A 527 5.51 16.29 -0.70
N PHE A 528 6.03 16.49 -1.91
CA PHE A 528 7.29 15.90 -2.39
C PHE A 528 8.34 16.97 -2.66
N GLU A 529 9.51 16.78 -2.08
CA GLU A 529 10.73 17.55 -2.32
C GLU A 529 11.85 16.61 -2.78
N PHE A 530 12.87 17.18 -3.42
CA PHE A 530 13.94 16.43 -4.07
C PHE A 530 15.30 17.02 -3.72
N LEU A 531 16.15 16.23 -3.07
CA LEU A 531 17.52 16.62 -2.75
C LEU A 531 18.43 16.25 -3.94
N PRO A 532 19.09 17.22 -4.62
CA PRO A 532 19.95 16.91 -5.76
C PRO A 532 21.15 16.06 -5.36
N ILE A 533 21.41 15.00 -6.13
CA ILE A 533 22.63 14.20 -5.97
C ILE A 533 23.65 14.69 -6.99
N HIS A 534 24.60 15.48 -6.52
CA HIS A 534 25.76 15.84 -7.31
C HIS A 534 26.77 14.70 -7.25
N ARG A 535 26.98 13.99 -8.36
CA ARG A 535 28.16 13.14 -8.52
C ARG A 535 29.38 14.06 -8.61
N SER A 536 29.94 14.48 -7.49
CA SER A 536 31.29 15.03 -7.49
C SER A 536 32.24 13.94 -8.00
N ASN A 537 33.22 14.32 -8.82
CA ASN A 537 34.41 13.49 -9.10
C ASN A 537 35.30 13.32 -7.85
N GLU A 538 34.77 13.60 -6.65
CA GLU A 538 35.38 13.30 -5.37
C GLU A 538 34.74 12.02 -4.88
N PHE A 539 35.52 10.94 -4.95
CA PHE A 539 35.15 9.62 -4.48
C PHE A 539 34.53 9.70 -3.08
N ILE A 540 33.35 9.12 -2.95
CA ILE A 540 32.59 8.96 -1.71
C ILE A 540 33.52 8.35 -0.66
N ASP A 541 33.82 9.10 0.40
CA ASP A 541 34.36 8.49 1.61
C ASP A 541 33.34 7.46 2.10
N SER A 542 33.75 6.19 2.02
CA SER A 542 32.95 4.98 2.21
C SER A 542 32.48 4.74 3.65
N ILE A 543 32.27 5.81 4.43
CA ILE A 543 31.67 5.78 5.77
C ILE A 543 30.80 7.03 5.93
N SER A 544 29.70 7.11 5.18
CA SER A 544 28.67 8.11 5.46
C SER A 544 27.63 7.48 6.38
N ILE A 545 27.84 7.64 7.69
CA ILE A 545 26.73 7.67 8.65
C ILE A 545 25.78 8.78 8.12
N PRO A 546 24.44 8.59 8.10
CA PRO A 546 23.54 9.67 7.74
C PRO A 546 23.71 10.84 8.72
N THR A 547 24.58 11.78 8.39
CA THR A 547 24.71 13.03 9.14
C THR A 547 23.56 13.96 8.77
N PRO A 548 23.05 14.76 9.72
CA PRO A 548 22.12 15.84 9.42
C PRO A 548 22.67 16.69 8.28
N LEU A 549 21.80 17.06 7.32
CA LEU A 549 22.19 17.92 6.21
C LEU A 549 22.64 19.27 6.74
N ASN A 550 23.69 19.85 6.16
CA ASN A 550 24.07 21.22 6.49
C ASN A 550 23.01 22.19 5.92
N GLU A 551 22.86 23.39 6.49
CA GLU A 551 21.91 24.42 6.01
C GLU A 551 22.03 24.72 4.50
N LYS A 552 23.22 24.53 3.91
CA LYS A 552 23.48 24.68 2.48
C LYS A 552 22.84 23.59 1.62
N ASP A 553 22.68 22.38 2.14
CA ASP A 553 22.09 21.26 1.42
C ASP A 553 20.55 21.30 1.55
N GLU A 554 20.04 21.78 2.68
CA GLU A 554 18.59 22.06 2.84
C GLU A 554 18.08 23.15 1.88
N GLN A 555 18.94 24.12 1.54
CA GLN A 555 18.65 25.15 0.54
C GLN A 555 18.66 24.63 -0.90
N GLN A 556 19.18 23.43 -1.15
CA GLN A 556 19.24 22.83 -2.49
C GLN A 556 18.01 22.00 -2.84
N LEU A 557 17.09 21.76 -1.90
CA LEU A 557 15.88 20.98 -2.20
C LEU A 557 15.01 21.66 -3.25
N VAL A 558 14.54 20.85 -4.16
CA VAL A 558 13.75 21.25 -5.32
C VAL A 558 12.33 20.74 -5.16
N ASP A 559 11.33 21.54 -5.52
CA ASP A 559 9.93 21.09 -5.55
C ASP A 559 9.68 20.12 -6.70
N LEU A 560 8.60 19.33 -6.60
CA LEU A 560 8.18 18.38 -7.64
C LEU A 560 8.18 18.95 -9.07
N VAL A 561 7.77 20.21 -9.24
CA VAL A 561 7.69 20.82 -10.58
C VAL A 561 9.02 21.35 -11.11
N ASP A 562 10.02 21.52 -10.23
CA ASP A 562 11.28 22.22 -10.55
C ASP A 562 12.45 21.26 -10.80
N VAL A 563 12.21 19.95 -10.72
CA VAL A 563 13.23 18.92 -11.02
C VAL A 563 13.73 19.04 -12.47
N LYS A 564 14.90 18.48 -12.78
CA LYS A 564 15.53 18.59 -14.10
C LYS A 564 15.68 17.23 -14.76
N ILE A 565 15.28 17.11 -16.04
CA ILE A 565 15.44 15.88 -16.83
C ILE A 565 16.89 15.38 -16.77
N GLY A 566 17.07 14.10 -16.51
CA GLY A 566 18.38 13.44 -16.43
C GLY A 566 19.11 13.62 -15.10
N GLN A 567 18.69 14.55 -14.25
CA GLN A 567 19.30 14.75 -12.92
C GLN A 567 18.80 13.68 -11.94
N GLU A 568 19.71 13.23 -11.07
CA GLU A 568 19.44 12.30 -9.97
C GLU A 568 19.14 13.08 -8.69
N TYR A 569 18.12 12.62 -7.95
CA TYR A 569 17.65 13.21 -6.71
C TYR A 569 17.34 12.13 -5.67
N GLU A 570 17.52 12.44 -4.41
CA GLU A 570 16.93 11.67 -3.31
C GLU A 570 15.52 12.21 -3.01
N LEU A 571 14.55 11.30 -2.80
CA LEU A 571 13.17 11.65 -2.47
C LEU A 571 13.00 12.05 -1.00
N VAL A 572 12.41 13.22 -0.79
CA VAL A 572 12.00 13.74 0.52
C VAL A 572 10.48 13.91 0.54
N VAL A 573 9.83 13.41 1.58
CA VAL A 573 8.35 13.38 1.65
C VAL A 573 7.82 14.02 2.93
N THR A 574 6.70 14.72 2.79
CA THR A 574 5.84 15.14 3.90
C THR A 574 4.47 14.49 3.76
N THR A 575 4.02 13.77 4.79
CA THR A 575 2.82 12.92 4.75
C THR A 575 1.72 13.42 5.68
N TYR A 576 0.48 13.01 5.42
CA TYR A 576 -0.67 13.30 6.28
C TYR A 576 -0.53 12.69 7.69
N SER A 577 0.15 11.54 7.79
CA SER A 577 0.39 10.83 9.06
C SER A 577 1.54 11.38 9.91
N GLY A 578 2.10 12.54 9.55
CA GLY A 578 3.01 13.29 10.42
C GLY A 578 4.50 13.04 10.21
N LEU A 579 4.91 12.58 9.02
CA LEU A 579 6.30 12.69 8.59
C LEU A 579 6.48 14.04 7.90
N TYR A 580 7.47 14.84 8.31
CA TYR A 580 7.73 16.17 7.75
C TYR A 580 9.15 16.23 7.20
N ARG A 581 9.30 16.54 5.90
CA ARG A 581 10.57 16.54 5.16
C ARG A 581 11.45 15.32 5.47
N TYR A 582 10.82 14.15 5.48
CA TYR A 582 11.48 12.88 5.78
C TYR A 582 12.19 12.33 4.55
N ARG A 583 13.48 12.01 4.71
CA ARG A 583 14.31 11.36 3.69
C ARG A 583 13.91 9.89 3.52
N VAL A 584 13.39 9.55 2.35
CA VAL A 584 13.00 8.16 2.02
C VAL A 584 14.24 7.29 1.80
N GLY A 585 15.34 7.90 1.34
CA GLY A 585 16.57 7.22 0.95
C GLY A 585 16.50 6.60 -0.46
N ASP A 586 15.43 6.83 -1.22
CA ASP A 586 15.32 6.36 -2.59
C ASP A 586 15.90 7.40 -3.56
N VAL A 587 16.75 6.95 -4.47
CA VAL A 587 17.38 7.76 -5.53
C VAL A 587 16.62 7.58 -6.84
N LEU A 588 16.13 8.70 -7.36
CA LEU A 588 15.28 8.80 -8.53
C LEU A 588 15.96 9.66 -9.60
N ARG A 589 15.85 9.25 -10.86
CA ARG A 589 16.29 10.07 -12.00
C ARG A 589 15.09 10.54 -12.80
N VAL A 590 15.03 11.83 -13.10
CA VAL A 590 13.93 12.39 -13.89
C VAL A 590 14.04 11.87 -15.33
N ALA A 591 13.04 11.10 -15.76
CA ALA A 591 12.96 10.50 -17.09
C ALA A 591 12.27 11.43 -18.11
N GLY A 592 11.31 12.23 -17.66
CA GLY A 592 10.50 13.09 -18.50
C GLY A 592 9.32 13.65 -17.72
N TYR A 593 8.29 14.12 -18.43
CA TYR A 593 7.07 14.66 -17.84
C TYR A 593 5.84 14.11 -18.53
N LYS A 594 4.80 13.81 -17.74
CA LYS A 594 3.44 13.65 -18.24
C LYS A 594 2.68 14.92 -17.88
N ASN A 595 2.29 15.69 -18.89
CA ASN A 595 1.78 17.05 -18.69
C ASN A 595 2.81 17.87 -17.89
N ASN A 596 2.47 18.30 -16.68
CA ASN A 596 3.37 19.05 -15.80
C ASN A 596 3.93 18.22 -14.64
N VAL A 597 3.63 16.91 -14.56
CA VAL A 597 4.17 16.04 -13.50
C VAL A 597 5.42 15.31 -14.01
N PRO A 598 6.53 15.35 -13.26
CA PRO A 598 7.72 14.59 -13.61
C PRO A 598 7.50 13.08 -13.47
N GLN A 599 8.17 12.33 -14.34
CA GLN A 599 8.27 10.89 -14.30
C GLN A 599 9.68 10.50 -13.88
N PHE A 600 9.81 9.47 -13.04
CA PHE A 600 11.09 9.08 -12.46
C PHE A 600 11.44 7.62 -12.76
N ASN A 601 12.68 7.38 -13.21
CA ASN A 601 13.27 6.05 -13.12
C ASN A 601 13.75 5.83 -11.68
N PHE A 602 13.41 4.67 -11.12
CA PHE A 602 14.01 4.23 -9.87
C PHE A 602 15.45 3.76 -10.12
N ILE A 603 16.43 4.38 -9.46
CA ILE A 603 17.85 4.03 -9.63
C ILE A 603 18.28 3.04 -8.56
N ARG A 604 18.18 3.43 -7.28
CA ARG A 604 18.58 2.61 -6.13
C ARG A 604 17.97 3.15 -4.85
N ARG A 605 18.03 2.36 -3.80
CA ARG A 605 17.95 2.88 -2.43
C ARG A 605 19.37 3.13 -1.93
N GLU A 606 19.61 4.29 -1.36
CA GLU A 606 20.89 4.66 -0.78
C GLU A 606 21.30 3.66 0.32
N ASN A 607 22.60 3.44 0.45
CA ASN A 607 23.23 2.52 1.41
C ASN A 607 22.91 1.02 1.25
N VAL A 608 22.06 0.58 0.32
CA VAL A 608 21.75 -0.86 0.14
C VAL A 608 22.74 -1.54 -0.79
N ILE A 609 23.42 -2.58 -0.31
CA ILE A 609 24.41 -3.35 -1.09
C ILE A 609 23.90 -4.75 -1.49
N LEU A 610 23.11 -5.41 -0.64
CA LEU A 610 22.53 -6.75 -0.90
C LEU A 610 21.01 -6.74 -0.68
N SER A 611 20.30 -7.52 -1.48
CA SER A 611 18.85 -7.72 -1.41
C SER A 611 18.43 -8.93 -2.26
N ILE A 612 17.71 -9.89 -1.69
CA ILE A 612 17.08 -11.01 -2.41
C ILE A 612 15.59 -10.75 -2.63
N ASP A 613 14.88 -10.32 -1.59
CA ASP A 613 13.44 -10.13 -1.57
C ASP A 613 13.10 -8.77 -0.95
N PHE A 614 12.57 -8.75 0.27
CA PHE A 614 12.29 -7.52 1.03
C PHE A 614 13.50 -7.01 1.81
N ASP A 615 14.49 -7.87 2.06
CA ASP A 615 15.71 -7.58 2.82
C ASP A 615 16.55 -6.50 2.13
N LYS A 616 17.13 -5.60 2.95
CA LYS A 616 17.95 -4.49 2.47
C LYS A 616 19.16 -4.32 3.37
N THR A 617 20.20 -5.12 3.11
CA THR A 617 21.44 -5.06 3.88
C THR A 617 22.36 -3.96 3.36
N ASN A 618 22.80 -3.10 4.28
CA ASN A 618 23.75 -2.03 3.99
C ASN A 618 25.20 -2.46 4.27
N GLU A 619 26.16 -1.64 3.84
CA GLU A 619 27.59 -1.92 3.99
C GLU A 619 28.03 -2.01 5.46
N PHE A 620 27.48 -1.15 6.32
CA PHE A 620 27.81 -1.10 7.74
C PHE A 620 27.36 -2.37 8.48
N ASP A 621 26.11 -2.79 8.25
CA ASP A 621 25.55 -4.01 8.83
C ASP A 621 26.32 -5.24 8.36
N LEU A 622 26.66 -5.33 7.06
CA LEU A 622 27.47 -6.41 6.53
C LEU A 622 28.87 -6.42 7.14
N GLN A 623 29.53 -5.26 7.27
CA GLN A 623 30.86 -5.15 7.86
C GLN A 623 30.86 -5.55 9.34
N ASN A 624 29.85 -5.13 10.10
CA ASN A 624 29.69 -5.55 11.49
C ASN A 624 29.45 -7.07 11.58
N ALA A 625 28.59 -7.62 10.72
CA ALA A 625 28.32 -9.06 10.70
C ALA A 625 29.59 -9.88 10.39
N VAL A 626 30.40 -9.44 9.42
CA VAL A 626 31.69 -10.08 9.10
C VAL A 626 32.67 -9.94 10.26
N ASN A 627 32.76 -8.78 10.90
CA ASN A 627 33.63 -8.58 12.06
C ASN A 627 33.23 -9.49 13.24
N THR A 628 31.93 -9.64 13.50
CA THR A 628 31.42 -10.55 14.55
C THR A 628 31.79 -11.99 14.24
N ALA A 629 31.57 -12.45 13.00
CA ALA A 629 31.89 -13.82 12.58
C ALA A 629 33.41 -14.09 12.54
N ALA A 630 34.23 -13.09 12.19
CA ALA A 630 35.69 -13.22 12.17
C ALA A 630 36.26 -13.57 13.56
N ASN A 631 35.56 -13.26 14.66
CA ASN A 631 35.97 -13.66 16.00
C ASN A 631 36.03 -15.19 16.18
N ASN A 632 35.22 -15.95 15.44
CA ASN A 632 35.23 -17.42 15.48
C ASN A 632 36.51 -18.01 14.87
N LEU A 633 37.27 -17.22 14.09
CA LEU A 633 38.54 -17.64 13.47
C LEU A 633 39.75 -17.42 14.38
N ILE A 634 39.64 -16.57 15.42
CA ILE A 634 40.74 -16.22 16.33
C ILE A 634 41.39 -17.46 16.97
N PRO A 635 40.64 -18.48 17.47
CA PRO A 635 41.24 -19.68 18.06
C PRO A 635 42.13 -20.48 17.11
N PHE A 636 41.96 -20.29 15.80
CA PHE A 636 42.70 -20.99 14.75
C PHE A 636 43.86 -20.18 14.18
N ASN A 637 44.18 -19.02 14.78
CA ASN A 637 45.14 -18.04 14.26
C ASN A 637 44.89 -17.70 12.78
N ALA A 638 43.61 -17.64 12.40
CA ALA A 638 43.15 -17.25 11.09
C ALA A 638 42.41 -15.91 11.19
N HIS A 639 42.51 -15.09 10.15
CA HIS A 639 41.75 -13.85 10.04
C HIS A 639 41.32 -13.62 8.60
N VAL A 640 40.22 -12.90 8.45
CA VAL A 640 39.74 -12.41 7.16
C VAL A 640 40.66 -11.26 6.73
N VAL A 641 41.41 -11.45 5.65
CA VAL A 641 42.28 -10.42 5.06
C VAL A 641 41.41 -9.33 4.44
N ASP A 642 40.47 -9.77 3.60
CA ASP A 642 39.50 -8.91 2.95
C ASP A 642 38.33 -9.76 2.45
N TYR A 643 37.21 -9.12 2.11
CA TYR A 643 36.00 -9.79 1.64
C TYR A 643 35.19 -8.95 0.66
N THR A 644 34.37 -9.63 -0.13
CA THR A 644 33.30 -9.03 -0.93
C THR A 644 32.06 -9.91 -0.90
N SER A 645 30.95 -9.46 -1.47
CA SER A 645 29.68 -10.18 -1.47
C SER A 645 28.96 -10.07 -2.80
N TYR A 646 28.00 -10.97 -3.03
CA TYR A 646 26.99 -10.80 -4.06
C TYR A 646 25.69 -11.54 -3.69
N ALA A 647 24.60 -11.15 -4.34
CA ALA A 647 23.30 -11.81 -4.21
C ALA A 647 23.18 -12.91 -5.26
N ASP A 648 23.15 -14.18 -4.84
CA ASP A 648 23.00 -15.33 -5.73
C ASP A 648 21.52 -15.66 -5.93
N ILE A 649 21.10 -15.57 -7.19
CA ILE A 649 19.72 -15.86 -7.63
C ILE A 649 19.64 -17.11 -8.51
N THR A 650 20.75 -17.84 -8.66
CA THR A 650 20.78 -19.09 -9.44
C THR A 650 20.04 -20.21 -8.73
N THR A 651 20.01 -20.18 -7.40
CA THR A 651 19.18 -21.03 -6.54
C THR A 651 17.92 -20.28 -6.12
N ILE A 652 16.82 -20.99 -5.88
CA ILE A 652 15.59 -20.40 -5.35
C ILE A 652 15.15 -21.15 -4.09
N PRO A 653 14.95 -20.45 -2.96
CA PRO A 653 15.16 -19.01 -2.77
C PRO A 653 16.64 -18.60 -3.00
N GLY A 654 16.83 -17.38 -3.49
CA GLY A 654 18.16 -16.78 -3.63
C GLY A 654 18.81 -16.58 -2.27
N HIS A 655 20.13 -16.44 -2.22
CA HIS A 655 20.87 -16.32 -0.97
C HIS A 655 22.08 -15.38 -1.09
N TYR A 656 22.62 -14.97 0.06
CA TYR A 656 23.82 -14.15 0.09
C TYR A 656 25.06 -15.03 -0.02
N VAL A 657 26.02 -14.59 -0.84
CA VAL A 657 27.34 -15.22 -0.94
C VAL A 657 28.40 -14.22 -0.55
N LEU A 658 29.28 -14.61 0.37
CA LEU A 658 30.45 -13.82 0.76
C LEU A 658 31.72 -14.54 0.31
N PHE A 659 32.57 -13.82 -0.42
CA PHE A 659 33.89 -14.29 -0.77
C PHE A 659 34.89 -13.84 0.29
N TRP A 660 35.50 -14.79 1.00
CA TRP A 660 36.47 -14.53 2.05
C TRP A 660 37.88 -14.91 1.61
N GLN A 661 38.80 -13.95 1.65
CA GLN A 661 40.23 -14.22 1.55
C GLN A 661 40.80 -14.36 2.96
N LEU A 662 41.26 -15.55 3.32
CA LEU A 662 41.79 -15.84 4.65
C LEU A 662 43.31 -15.81 4.66
N SER A 663 43.86 -15.35 5.78
CA SER A 663 45.26 -15.56 6.13
C SER A 663 45.31 -16.45 7.36
N ALA A 664 45.95 -17.61 7.21
CA ALA A 664 46.13 -18.59 8.28
C ALA A 664 47.62 -18.84 8.51
N ASN A 665 48.06 -18.73 9.77
CA ASN A 665 49.46 -18.93 10.17
C ASN A 665 49.74 -20.35 10.70
N THR A 666 48.86 -21.32 10.45
CA THR A 666 48.83 -22.62 11.12
C THR A 666 49.08 -23.81 10.19
N SER A 667 49.71 -24.85 10.75
CA SER A 667 49.88 -26.18 10.12
C SER A 667 48.63 -27.06 10.17
N ALA A 668 47.53 -26.59 10.80
CA ALA A 668 46.27 -27.30 10.94
C ALA A 668 45.13 -26.52 10.23
N PRO A 669 44.32 -27.18 9.38
CA PRO A 669 43.26 -26.52 8.63
C PRO A 669 42.10 -26.10 9.55
N ILE A 670 41.42 -25.00 9.19
CA ILE A 670 40.19 -24.57 9.86
C ILE A 670 39.11 -25.64 9.62
N PRO A 671 38.49 -26.20 10.68
CA PRO A 671 37.42 -27.17 10.51
C PRO A 671 36.22 -26.58 9.75
N PRO A 672 35.57 -27.34 8.85
CA PRO A 672 34.36 -26.91 8.15
C PRO A 672 33.27 -26.34 9.07
N SER A 673 33.04 -26.98 10.22
CA SER A 673 32.03 -26.57 11.19
C SER A 673 32.25 -25.14 11.70
N VAL A 674 33.49 -24.68 11.80
CA VAL A 674 33.80 -23.31 12.24
C VAL A 674 33.41 -22.29 11.17
N LEU A 675 33.54 -22.64 9.89
CA LEU A 675 33.12 -21.78 8.79
C LEU A 675 31.59 -21.79 8.63
N GLU A 676 30.94 -22.92 8.90
CA GLU A 676 29.48 -23.01 9.03
C GLU A 676 28.97 -22.14 10.21
N ASP A 677 29.64 -22.17 11.35
CA ASP A 677 29.35 -21.30 12.51
C ASP A 677 29.59 -19.82 12.17
N CYS A 678 30.59 -19.51 11.33
CA CYS A 678 30.77 -18.16 10.80
C CYS A 678 29.58 -17.74 9.94
N CYS A 679 29.10 -18.61 9.03
CA CYS A 679 27.89 -18.33 8.25
C CYS A 679 26.70 -18.00 9.15
N LEU A 680 26.45 -18.83 10.17
CA LEU A 680 25.37 -18.62 11.13
C LEU A 680 25.53 -17.30 11.89
N THR A 681 26.73 -17.00 12.37
CA THR A 681 27.03 -15.77 13.12
C THR A 681 26.79 -14.52 12.28
N ILE A 682 27.08 -14.57 10.96
CA ILE A 682 26.74 -13.49 10.03
C ILE A 682 25.22 -13.36 9.95
N GLU A 683 24.49 -14.45 9.70
CA GLU A 683 23.03 -14.39 9.60
C GLU A 683 22.34 -13.88 10.89
N GLU A 684 22.88 -14.23 12.07
CA GLU A 684 22.43 -13.71 13.38
C GLU A 684 22.67 -12.21 13.56
N SER A 685 23.74 -11.70 12.95
CA SER A 685 24.12 -10.28 13.02
C SER A 685 23.40 -9.41 11.98
N LEU A 686 22.74 -10.01 10.99
CA LEU A 686 21.95 -9.29 10.00
C LEU A 686 20.59 -8.86 10.55
N ASP A 687 19.96 -7.91 9.85
CA ASP A 687 18.74 -7.26 10.30
C ASP A 687 17.54 -8.22 10.47
N SER A 688 16.49 -7.72 11.14
CA SER A 688 15.26 -8.48 11.37
C SER A 688 14.56 -8.94 10.09
N VAL A 689 14.66 -8.19 8.98
CA VAL A 689 14.01 -8.53 7.71
C VAL A 689 14.69 -9.72 7.05
N TYR A 690 16.04 -9.75 7.03
CA TYR A 690 16.82 -10.89 6.54
C TYR A 690 16.47 -12.15 7.33
N ARG A 691 16.52 -12.07 8.67
CA ARG A 691 16.23 -13.20 9.55
C ARG A 691 14.78 -13.70 9.42
N GLN A 692 13.81 -12.80 9.24
CA GLN A 692 12.43 -13.16 8.93
C GLN A 692 12.31 -13.85 7.56
N GLY A 693 13.03 -13.35 6.54
CA GLY A 693 13.11 -13.95 5.21
C GLY A 693 13.61 -15.39 5.23
N ARG A 694 14.62 -15.69 6.06
CA ARG A 694 15.18 -17.04 6.26
C ARG A 694 14.22 -17.98 6.98
N THR A 695 13.51 -17.48 7.99
CA THR A 695 12.80 -18.33 8.97
C THR A 695 11.32 -18.48 8.71
N SER A 696 10.60 -17.36 8.63
CA SER A 696 9.14 -17.32 8.49
C SER A 696 8.73 -17.36 7.02
N ASP A 697 9.29 -16.45 6.22
CA ASP A 697 8.81 -16.23 4.85
C ASP A 697 9.38 -17.27 3.87
N LYS A 698 10.48 -17.95 4.25
CA LYS A 698 11.26 -18.86 3.39
C LYS A 698 11.64 -18.22 2.04
N SER A 699 11.85 -16.91 2.06
CA SER A 699 12.16 -16.11 0.88
C SER A 699 13.65 -15.99 0.58
N ILE A 700 14.50 -16.33 1.55
CA ILE A 700 15.97 -16.25 1.45
C ILE A 700 16.56 -17.63 1.79
N GLY A 701 17.49 -18.12 0.97
CA GLY A 701 18.24 -19.36 1.18
C GLY A 701 19.38 -19.19 2.20
N PRO A 702 20.05 -20.28 2.62
CA PRO A 702 21.15 -20.22 3.58
C PRO A 702 22.32 -19.40 3.03
N LEU A 703 22.84 -18.49 3.86
CA LEU A 703 24.05 -17.73 3.54
C LEU A 703 25.23 -18.66 3.26
N GLU A 704 26.00 -18.32 2.23
CA GLU A 704 27.19 -19.06 1.80
C GLU A 704 28.46 -18.22 2.01
N ILE A 705 29.48 -18.83 2.61
CA ILE A 705 30.85 -18.30 2.59
C ILE A 705 31.66 -19.14 1.60
N ARG A 706 32.26 -18.47 0.61
CA ARG A 706 33.20 -19.04 -0.37
C ARG A 706 34.61 -18.57 -0.04
N ILE A 707 35.49 -19.50 0.29
CA ILE A 707 36.90 -19.21 0.56
C ILE A 707 37.66 -19.10 -0.76
N VAL A 708 38.38 -18.01 -0.96
CA VAL A 708 39.14 -17.76 -2.20
C VAL A 708 40.66 -17.86 -2.00
N GLU A 709 41.40 -18.11 -3.08
CA GLU A 709 42.87 -18.15 -3.06
C GLU A 709 43.49 -16.83 -2.54
N THR A 710 44.67 -16.90 -1.93
CA THR A 710 45.41 -15.81 -1.23
C THR A 710 45.86 -14.61 -2.10
N SER A 711 45.42 -14.52 -3.36
CA SER A 711 45.69 -13.41 -4.29
C SER A 711 44.47 -13.01 -5.13
N THR A 712 43.29 -13.48 -4.74
CA THR A 712 42.08 -13.34 -5.56
C THR A 712 41.59 -11.89 -5.59
N LEU A 713 41.58 -11.23 -4.43
CA LEU A 713 41.11 -9.84 -4.35
C LEU A 713 42.13 -8.84 -4.93
N ASP A 714 43.42 -9.19 -4.95
CA ASP A 714 44.44 -8.41 -5.69
C ASP A 714 44.18 -8.47 -7.20
N LYS A 715 43.82 -9.64 -7.73
CA LYS A 715 43.44 -9.78 -9.15
C LYS A 715 42.12 -9.10 -9.48
N LEU A 716 41.19 -9.04 -8.52
CA LEU A 716 39.97 -8.24 -8.65
C LEU A 716 40.32 -6.75 -8.77
N MET A 717 41.24 -6.25 -7.94
CA MET A 717 41.76 -4.89 -8.02
C MET A 717 42.41 -4.62 -9.39
N ASP A 718 43.30 -5.51 -9.86
CA ASP A 718 43.95 -5.37 -11.17
C ASP A 718 42.92 -5.28 -12.30
N TYR A 719 41.90 -6.14 -12.28
CA TYR A 719 40.84 -6.12 -13.29
C TYR A 719 40.04 -4.81 -13.26
N CYS A 720 39.67 -4.33 -12.07
CA CYS A 720 38.96 -3.06 -11.89
C CYS A 720 39.79 -1.87 -12.40
N CYS A 721 41.08 -1.82 -12.05
CA CYS A 721 41.99 -0.72 -12.43
C CYS A 721 42.33 -0.73 -13.93
N THR A 722 42.48 -1.90 -14.54
CA THR A 722 42.92 -2.03 -15.95
C THR A 722 41.80 -1.98 -16.97
N ARG A 723 40.59 -2.49 -16.65
CA ARG A 723 39.54 -2.72 -17.67
C ARG A 723 38.22 -1.99 -17.46
N LEU A 724 37.86 -1.60 -16.24
CA LEU A 724 36.49 -1.12 -15.96
C LEU A 724 36.42 0.33 -15.45
N LEU A 725 37.37 0.78 -14.64
CA LEU A 725 37.17 2.03 -13.87
C LEU A 725 38.20 3.13 -14.16
N GLY A 726 39.33 2.83 -14.82
CA GLY A 726 40.43 3.80 -14.95
C GLY A 726 40.86 4.39 -13.59
N ALA A 727 40.52 3.70 -12.49
CA ALA A 727 40.72 4.17 -11.13
C ALA A 727 42.20 4.12 -10.80
N SER A 728 42.68 5.17 -10.14
CA SER A 728 44.04 5.20 -9.60
C SER A 728 44.20 4.08 -8.56
N ILE A 729 45.26 3.27 -8.68
CA ILE A 729 45.63 2.24 -7.70
C ILE A 729 45.65 2.80 -6.27
N ASN A 730 46.04 4.07 -6.10
CA ASN A 730 46.13 4.72 -4.80
C ASN A 730 44.77 5.05 -4.15
N GLN A 731 43.66 4.85 -4.86
CA GLN A 731 42.30 5.17 -4.40
C GLN A 731 41.37 3.95 -4.40
N TYR A 732 41.89 2.77 -4.79
CA TYR A 732 41.09 1.56 -4.83
C TYR A 732 40.76 1.07 -3.42
N LYS A 733 39.47 0.78 -3.19
CA LYS A 733 38.97 -0.02 -2.08
C LYS A 733 38.19 -1.19 -2.66
N THR A 734 38.37 -2.39 -2.11
CA THR A 734 37.59 -3.56 -2.54
C THR A 734 36.11 -3.28 -2.38
N PRO A 735 35.30 -3.42 -3.45
CA PRO A 735 33.86 -3.18 -3.35
C PRO A 735 33.25 -4.23 -2.42
N ARG A 736 32.43 -3.80 -1.46
CA ARG A 736 31.77 -4.72 -0.52
C ARG A 736 30.68 -5.57 -1.16
N CYS A 737 30.20 -5.18 -2.34
CA CYS A 737 29.29 -5.97 -3.17
C CYS A 737 29.66 -5.86 -4.65
N VAL A 738 29.64 -7.00 -5.35
CA VAL A 738 29.92 -7.11 -6.78
C VAL A 738 28.66 -7.57 -7.51
N LYS A 739 28.27 -6.85 -8.56
CA LYS A 739 27.09 -7.17 -9.39
C LYS A 739 27.43 -7.51 -10.84
N PHE A 740 28.65 -7.22 -11.28
CA PHE A 740 29.05 -7.41 -12.67
C PHE A 740 29.46 -8.87 -12.91
N ALA A 741 28.75 -9.56 -13.80
CA ALA A 741 28.89 -11.00 -14.01
C ALA A 741 30.35 -11.47 -14.25
N PRO A 742 31.17 -10.82 -15.09
CA PRO A 742 32.57 -11.21 -15.26
C PRO A 742 33.43 -11.15 -13.98
N LEU A 743 33.10 -10.26 -13.04
CA LEU A 743 33.80 -10.20 -11.75
C LEU A 743 33.37 -11.34 -10.83
N VAL A 744 32.09 -11.69 -10.83
CA VAL A 744 31.58 -12.83 -10.06
C VAL A 744 32.16 -14.14 -10.61
N GLU A 745 32.26 -14.29 -11.93
CA GLU A 745 32.94 -15.43 -12.58
C GLU A 745 34.43 -15.51 -12.19
N LEU A 746 35.15 -14.39 -12.20
CA LEU A 746 36.55 -14.33 -11.77
C LEU A 746 36.73 -14.80 -10.31
N LEU A 747 35.82 -14.39 -9.42
CA LEU A 747 35.82 -14.80 -8.02
C LEU A 747 35.50 -16.30 -7.89
N ASN A 748 34.47 -16.77 -8.59
CA ASN A 748 34.04 -18.18 -8.58
C ASN A 748 35.11 -19.14 -9.08
N LEU A 749 35.87 -18.76 -10.11
CA LEU A 749 36.99 -19.56 -10.64
C LEU A 749 38.12 -19.77 -9.63
N ARG A 750 38.17 -18.97 -8.55
CA ARG A 750 39.22 -19.01 -7.52
C ARG A 750 38.70 -19.45 -6.16
N VAL A 751 37.51 -20.02 -6.11
CA VAL A 751 36.94 -20.59 -4.89
C VAL A 751 37.64 -21.92 -4.59
N VAL A 752 38.17 -22.02 -3.38
CA VAL A 752 38.85 -23.21 -2.85
C VAL A 752 37.83 -24.13 -2.16
N SER A 753 36.89 -23.56 -1.42
CA SER A 753 35.82 -24.28 -0.72
C SER A 753 34.63 -23.37 -0.44
N SER A 754 33.46 -23.97 -0.21
CA SER A 754 32.22 -23.27 0.14
C SER A 754 31.53 -23.93 1.34
N TYR A 755 30.86 -23.09 2.14
CA TYR A 755 30.18 -23.50 3.37
C TYR A 755 28.86 -22.74 3.49
N PHE A 756 27.81 -23.43 3.95
CA PHE A 756 26.49 -22.84 4.14
C PHE A 756 26.14 -22.77 5.62
N SER A 757 25.29 -21.81 5.98
CA SER A 757 24.70 -21.75 7.32
C SER A 757 23.96 -23.08 7.64
N PRO A 758 24.29 -23.78 8.74
CA PRO A 758 23.83 -25.14 9.01
C PRO A 758 22.39 -25.19 9.57
N CYS A 759 21.88 -24.08 10.11
CA CYS A 759 20.57 -24.01 10.73
C CYS A 759 19.87 -22.68 10.45
N LEU A 760 18.60 -22.59 10.86
CA LEU A 760 17.82 -21.36 10.76
C LEU A 760 18.12 -20.45 11.95
N VAL A 761 18.29 -19.16 11.69
CA VAL A 761 18.46 -18.14 12.72
C VAL A 761 17.18 -17.97 13.55
N PRO A 762 17.21 -17.80 14.88
CA PRO A 762 16.00 -17.46 15.62
C PRO A 762 15.43 -16.10 15.16
N ALA A 763 14.15 -16.04 14.78
CA ALA A 763 13.46 -14.75 14.64
C ALA A 763 13.47 -14.06 16.01
N LEU A 764 13.99 -12.83 16.11
CA LEU A 764 13.93 -12.07 17.36
C LEU A 764 12.44 -11.84 17.70
N ASP A 765 12.01 -12.23 18.90
CA ASP A 765 10.73 -11.78 19.45
C ASP A 765 10.77 -10.25 19.47
N TYR A 766 9.79 -9.62 18.82
CA TYR A 766 9.67 -8.18 18.50
C TYR A 766 9.88 -7.19 19.68
N PHE A 767 10.14 -7.62 20.91
CA PHE A 767 10.21 -6.76 22.11
C PHE A 767 11.28 -7.07 23.17
N LYS A 768 12.31 -7.88 22.90
CA LYS A 768 13.30 -8.15 23.97
C LYS A 768 14.29 -7.02 24.28
N PHE A 769 14.42 -5.98 23.46
CA PHE A 769 15.39 -4.91 23.72
C PHE A 769 14.91 -3.52 23.28
N LEU A 770 14.07 -2.87 24.09
CA LEU A 770 14.16 -1.41 24.25
C LEU A 770 14.98 -1.15 25.51
N PRO A 771 16.05 -0.34 25.46
CA PRO A 771 16.85 -0.06 26.65
C PRO A 771 15.98 0.72 27.62
N ILE A 772 15.59 0.07 28.72
CA ILE A 772 15.04 0.75 29.89
C ILE A 772 16.18 1.59 30.46
N HIS A 773 16.31 2.85 30.01
CA HIS A 773 17.08 3.85 30.73
C HIS A 773 16.37 4.10 32.06
N ARG A 774 16.72 3.30 33.09
CA ARG A 774 16.48 3.68 34.47
C ARG A 774 17.34 4.92 34.75
N SER A 775 16.73 6.09 34.63
CA SER A 775 17.29 7.32 35.17
C SER A 775 17.38 7.19 36.69
N ASN A 776 18.60 6.96 37.20
CA ASN A 776 18.94 7.07 38.61
C ASN A 776 18.90 8.54 39.06
N LYS A 777 17.73 9.18 39.07
CA LYS A 777 17.50 10.50 39.68
C LYS A 777 16.04 10.65 40.11
N PHE A 778 15.55 9.80 41.02
CA PHE A 778 14.34 10.07 41.80
C PHE A 778 14.32 9.21 43.08
N ILE A 779 15.39 9.28 43.87
CA ILE A 779 15.34 8.90 45.30
C ILE A 779 16.14 9.96 46.05
N ASP A 780 15.52 11.11 46.26
CA ASP A 780 15.89 12.07 47.31
C ASP A 780 14.74 13.07 47.42
N SER A 781 13.65 12.63 48.07
CA SER A 781 12.68 13.46 48.82
C SER A 781 11.29 12.82 48.90
N ILE A 782 11.13 11.67 49.56
CA ILE A 782 9.82 11.33 50.14
C ILE A 782 10.04 10.81 51.56
N SER A 783 9.71 11.66 52.50
CA SER A 783 9.60 11.41 53.93
C SER A 783 8.51 10.39 54.26
N ILE A 784 8.89 9.35 55.02
CA ILE A 784 8.01 8.33 55.59
C ILE A 784 7.10 8.94 56.66
N PRO A 785 5.83 8.50 56.76
CA PRO A 785 5.38 8.02 58.08
C PRO A 785 4.59 6.69 58.03
N THR A 786 5.02 5.79 58.93
CA THR A 786 4.30 4.70 59.62
C THR A 786 3.88 3.41 58.89
N PRO A 787 3.91 2.24 59.60
CA PRO A 787 3.93 0.90 58.99
C PRO A 787 2.53 0.26 58.86
N LEU A 788 2.34 -0.49 57.77
CA LEU A 788 1.18 -1.35 57.52
C LEU A 788 1.33 -2.71 58.24
N ASN A 789 0.19 -3.30 58.61
CA ASN A 789 0.01 -4.48 59.47
C ASN A 789 0.42 -5.82 58.81
N GLU A 790 0.71 -6.81 59.67
CA GLU A 790 1.08 -8.24 59.43
C GLU A 790 0.10 -9.09 58.58
N LYS A 791 -0.79 -8.51 57.78
CA LYS A 791 -1.69 -9.27 56.88
C LYS A 791 -1.28 -9.26 55.41
N ASP A 792 -0.34 -8.39 55.03
CA ASP A 792 0.14 -8.29 53.64
C ASP A 792 1.42 -9.11 53.36
N GLU A 793 2.08 -9.66 54.39
CA GLU A 793 3.25 -10.54 54.21
C GLU A 793 2.88 -11.97 53.78
N GLN A 794 1.65 -12.43 54.03
CA GLN A 794 1.24 -13.80 53.66
C GLN A 794 0.84 -13.95 52.19
N GLN A 795 0.48 -12.87 51.48
CA GLN A 795 0.16 -12.92 50.04
C GLN A 795 1.38 -12.80 49.12
N LEU A 796 2.52 -12.33 49.64
CA LEU A 796 3.77 -12.22 48.87
C LEU A 796 4.56 -13.54 48.81
N VAL A 797 4.34 -14.47 49.75
CA VAL A 797 5.03 -15.77 49.77
C VAL A 797 4.41 -16.77 48.79
N ASP A 798 3.09 -16.72 48.55
CA ASP A 798 2.42 -17.63 47.61
C ASP A 798 2.68 -17.31 46.12
N LEU A 799 3.07 -16.08 45.79
CA LEU A 799 3.39 -15.66 44.42
C LEU A 799 4.81 -16.06 43.97
N VAL A 800 5.73 -16.32 44.90
CA VAL A 800 7.11 -16.73 44.59
C VAL A 800 7.20 -18.24 44.31
N ASP A 801 6.33 -19.05 44.91
CA ASP A 801 6.33 -20.51 44.72
C ASP A 801 5.70 -20.98 43.38
N VAL A 802 4.82 -20.16 42.78
CA VAL A 802 4.24 -20.46 41.46
C VAL A 802 5.26 -20.22 40.34
N ASN A 803 6.18 -19.26 40.51
CA ASN A 803 7.18 -18.92 39.51
C ASN A 803 8.33 -19.95 39.43
N ASN A 804 8.70 -20.56 40.56
CA ASN A 804 9.77 -21.56 40.58
C ASN A 804 9.34 -22.91 39.96
N LYS A 805 8.06 -23.32 40.07
CA LYS A 805 7.55 -24.54 39.42
C LYS A 805 7.42 -24.42 37.89
N PHE A 806 7.27 -23.20 37.37
CA PHE A 806 7.21 -22.96 35.93
C PHE A 806 8.59 -23.03 35.26
N ILE A 807 9.66 -22.72 36.00
CA ILE A 807 11.05 -22.76 35.52
C ILE A 807 11.59 -24.19 35.46
N ASP A 808 11.24 -25.06 36.43
CA ASP A 808 11.66 -26.47 36.40
C ASP A 808 10.97 -27.30 35.31
N SER A 809 9.79 -26.88 34.85
CA SER A 809 9.04 -27.57 33.79
C SER A 809 9.66 -27.39 32.39
N ILE A 810 10.47 -26.34 32.21
CA ILE A 810 11.12 -26.01 30.92
C ILE A 810 12.51 -26.70 30.79
N SER A 811 13.06 -27.24 31.88
CA SER A 811 14.36 -27.94 31.85
C SER A 811 14.29 -29.43 31.47
N ILE A 812 13.10 -30.01 31.29
CA ILE A 812 12.92 -31.46 30.96
C ILE A 812 12.49 -31.68 29.48
N ALA A 813 12.31 -30.62 28.70
CA ALA A 813 12.00 -30.72 27.26
C ALA A 813 13.11 -30.09 26.39
N LYS A 814 14.36 -30.50 26.60
CA LYS A 814 15.48 -30.32 25.68
C LYS A 814 16.15 -31.66 25.40
#